data_AF-A0A252CCR3-F1
#
_entry.id   AF-A0A252CCR3-F1
#
_cell.length_a   1.000
_cell.length_b   1.000
_cell.length_c   1.000
_cell.angle_alpha   90.00
_cell.angle_beta   90.00
_cell.angle_gamma   90.00
#
_symmetry.space_group_name_H-M   'P 1'
#
loop_
_entity.id
_entity.type
_entity.pdbx_description
1 polymer ?
#
loop_
_entity_poly.entity_id
_entity_poly.type
_entity_poly.pdbx_seq_one_letter_code
_entity_poly.pdbx_strand_id
1 'polypeptide(L)'
;MKMDLKRWLRKRKRSFTVLSVLTILGLLITLSSIVIPKIMAGDTVVSDLVLQAEAEDESIALTVTDSNQEDTKIVVPLPEGVTYQSNSNPSIGVTQDTVNNQLVIDWVEGQEKQVTLQLEAKEEGSYDFTARTVREGNPVTSSPCSVAIQSQDTRSDSDEGTKESSLEASDSSTPPTLSNEDTGKKEISDPTQEIETSEEETKDSNTDKQGNDISSTENRSSKASGPIQLINGDFEDPVMFSTPSSSPGDKNKDWKYYTDDELKVNGKYTWRSAPVSGNRTPYVEFHGDNYHNANNSWGQDKKGPKSFNGKQHAELVAEDKTMLYQDVDTTPGVTVKWRVAHRGLWGTDTAEVWFGKPNSSNPEAGLVKIATMTSPNTEWKIYSGEYTIPAGQTVTRFGFKAISAGNATVTAGNLLDDIQFGTPSVLTLENAITTDHSVENNIINENENFDYSFTMNNSGGLKAVVKDVTVTLPDSVTYVPGTVIDGLTNITFENGVLKGELIEDEITPNVPQKITIPLKGVKDSGNQRISPIKTTMSYDDLGFETTPKKIDIENNDLIIQSDAAPVTVKYQDSKGNDLAPSEILNGKVGLPYNSKPKDIKNWKLKETPSNASGLFSNEEQTVIYIYTSAILRFYDVPSELSFNETKISSKTETISRQDPNWKIIVEDTRLSKRNWRVTAQLVDQFKDSSGQP
;
A
#
# COMPACT_ATOMS: atom_id res chain seq x y z
N MET A 1 -52.77 -7.11 11.45
CA MET A 1 -53.10 -5.79 10.87
C MET A 1 -51.77 -5.10 10.58
N LYS A 2 -51.10 -5.29 9.43
CA LYS A 2 -51.55 -5.52 8.04
C LYS A 2 -52.22 -4.27 7.43
N MET A 3 -51.75 -3.90 6.23
CA MET A 3 -52.29 -2.96 5.24
C MET A 3 -52.06 -1.43 5.41
N ASP A 4 -51.71 -0.67 4.35
CA ASP A 4 -51.00 -1.12 3.13
C ASP A 4 -50.36 -0.02 2.25
N LEU A 5 -49.46 -0.49 1.36
CA LEU A 5 -49.20 -0.07 -0.03
C LEU A 5 -49.39 1.39 -0.50
N LYS A 6 -48.24 1.96 -0.90
CA LYS A 6 -47.97 2.54 -2.24
C LYS A 6 -49.21 2.79 -3.14
N ARG A 7 -49.62 4.05 -3.33
CA ARG A 7 -50.39 4.42 -4.56
C ARG A 7 -50.29 5.86 -5.06
N TRP A 8 -49.08 6.42 -5.17
CA TRP A 8 -48.84 7.48 -6.17
C TRP A 8 -47.50 7.36 -6.90
N LEU A 9 -47.57 6.80 -8.11
CA LEU A 9 -46.48 6.72 -9.08
C LEU A 9 -46.82 7.60 -10.29
N ARG A 10 -45.78 8.11 -10.97
CA ARG A 10 -45.75 8.78 -12.30
C ARG A 10 -46.06 10.29 -12.35
N LYS A 11 -45.02 11.08 -12.67
CA LYS A 11 -44.88 12.00 -13.84
C LYS A 11 -43.62 12.88 -13.67
N ARG A 12 -42.87 13.27 -14.71
CA ARG A 12 -42.74 12.75 -16.10
C ARG A 12 -41.45 13.33 -16.75
N LYS A 13 -40.87 12.58 -17.70
CA LYS A 13 -39.78 12.96 -18.65
C LYS A 13 -39.66 14.45 -19.03
N ARG A 14 -38.42 14.90 -19.29
CA ARG A 14 -38.02 15.49 -20.59
C ARG A 14 -36.50 15.41 -20.83
N SER A 15 -36.07 15.66 -22.07
CA SER A 15 -34.72 15.36 -22.58
C SER A 15 -34.28 16.37 -23.65
N PHE A 16 -32.99 16.71 -23.67
CA PHE A 16 -32.19 17.32 -24.76
C PHE A 16 -30.72 16.91 -24.46
N THR A 17 -29.85 16.35 -25.31
CA THR A 17 -29.80 15.99 -26.75
C THR A 17 -29.03 16.96 -27.67
N VAL A 18 -27.83 16.51 -28.10
CA VAL A 18 -27.14 16.69 -29.43
C VAL A 18 -26.04 17.77 -29.67
N LEU A 19 -24.82 17.28 -30.02
CA LEU A 19 -23.70 17.85 -30.85
C LEU A 19 -22.94 19.12 -30.34
N SER A 20 -21.72 19.51 -30.79
CA SER A 20 -20.72 19.07 -31.82
C SER A 20 -19.38 19.88 -31.69
N VAL A 21 -18.19 19.57 -32.26
CA VAL A 21 -17.42 18.32 -32.60
C VAL A 21 -16.05 18.69 -33.25
N LEU A 22 -14.96 17.91 -33.06
CA LEU A 22 -13.59 18.00 -33.68
C LEU A 22 -12.73 19.27 -33.33
N THR A 23 -11.38 19.36 -33.46
CA THR A 23 -10.33 18.49 -34.10
C THR A 23 -8.92 18.64 -33.45
N ILE A 24 -8.09 17.57 -33.46
CA ILE A 24 -6.63 17.46 -33.82
C ILE A 24 -5.80 18.78 -33.95
N LEU A 25 -4.55 18.97 -33.46
CA LEU A 25 -3.46 18.19 -32.78
C LEU A 25 -2.62 19.20 -31.89
N GLY A 26 -1.40 19.00 -31.32
CA GLY A 26 -0.42 17.90 -31.30
C GLY A 26 1.01 18.25 -30.79
N LEU A 27 1.83 17.20 -30.53
CA LEU A 27 3.28 17.15 -30.23
C LEU A 27 3.82 17.57 -28.83
N LEU A 28 4.91 16.89 -28.42
CA LEU A 28 5.59 16.84 -27.12
C LEU A 28 6.09 18.19 -26.55
N ILE A 29 6.13 18.30 -25.21
CA ILE A 29 7.40 18.29 -24.43
C ILE A 29 7.10 17.95 -22.95
N THR A 30 8.10 17.40 -22.26
CA THR A 30 8.05 16.91 -20.87
C THR A 30 8.00 18.03 -19.82
N LEU A 31 7.17 17.86 -18.79
CA LEU A 31 7.48 18.32 -17.43
C LEU A 31 6.64 17.56 -16.38
N SER A 32 7.28 17.13 -15.30
CA SER A 32 6.68 16.35 -14.22
C SER A 32 5.72 17.20 -13.39
N SER A 33 4.46 16.75 -13.30
CA SER A 33 3.47 17.28 -12.36
C SER A 33 3.11 16.20 -11.35
N ILE A 34 3.62 16.33 -10.12
CA ILE A 34 3.33 15.40 -9.02
C ILE A 34 1.87 15.56 -8.62
N VAL A 35 1.05 14.54 -8.85
CA VAL A 35 -0.30 14.47 -8.31
C VAL A 35 -0.20 14.06 -6.84
N ILE A 36 -0.35 15.03 -5.95
CA ILE A 36 -0.46 14.78 -4.51
C ILE A 36 -1.75 13.95 -4.27
N PRO A 37 -1.69 12.82 -3.55
CA PRO A 37 -2.89 12.08 -3.14
C PRO A 37 -3.85 13.00 -2.39
N LYS A 38 -4.97 13.29 -3.02
CA LYS A 38 -6.04 14.12 -2.46
C LYS A 38 -6.76 13.28 -1.40
N ILE A 39 -6.95 13.83 -0.20
CA ILE A 39 -7.63 13.13 0.91
C ILE A 39 -9.01 12.66 0.43
N MET A 40 -9.19 11.35 0.30
CA MET A 40 -10.41 10.76 -0.23
C MET A 40 -11.46 10.56 0.87
N ALA A 41 -12.70 10.90 0.53
CA ALA A 41 -13.87 10.63 1.35
C ALA A 41 -14.84 9.77 0.53
N GLY A 42 -15.09 8.54 1.00
CA GLY A 42 -16.13 7.64 0.50
C GLY A 42 -15.89 7.02 -0.88
N ASP A 43 -15.73 5.69 -0.92
CA ASP A 43 -15.67 4.90 -2.15
C ASP A 43 -16.89 5.21 -3.05
N THR A 44 -16.66 5.45 -4.35
CA THR A 44 -17.73 5.89 -5.25
C THR A 44 -18.53 4.71 -5.78
N VAL A 45 -19.84 4.66 -5.49
CA VAL A 45 -20.73 3.61 -5.99
C VAL A 45 -20.95 3.76 -7.50
N VAL A 46 -20.68 2.69 -8.25
CA VAL A 46 -20.83 2.61 -9.71
C VAL A 46 -21.94 1.63 -10.11
N SER A 47 -22.34 1.66 -11.38
CA SER A 47 -23.48 0.90 -11.93
C SER A 47 -23.12 -0.13 -13.00
N ASP A 48 -21.85 -0.18 -13.40
CA ASP A 48 -21.28 -1.18 -14.30
C ASP A 48 -20.74 -2.42 -13.55
N LEU A 49 -20.38 -2.27 -12.27
CA LEU A 49 -20.07 -3.37 -11.34
C LEU A 49 -21.31 -3.74 -10.52
N VAL A 50 -21.83 -4.95 -10.74
CA VAL A 50 -23.14 -5.42 -10.25
C VAL A 50 -22.99 -6.75 -9.50
N LEU A 51 -23.68 -6.85 -8.36
CA LEU A 51 -23.84 -8.09 -7.58
C LEU A 51 -25.29 -8.58 -7.63
N GLN A 52 -25.46 -9.90 -7.70
CA GLN A 52 -26.72 -10.60 -7.51
C GLN A 52 -26.46 -11.84 -6.65
N ALA A 53 -27.26 -12.05 -5.60
CA ALA A 53 -27.12 -13.18 -4.69
C ALA A 53 -28.45 -13.95 -4.61
N GLU A 54 -28.37 -15.26 -4.81
CA GLU A 54 -29.46 -16.21 -4.58
C GLU A 54 -29.00 -17.25 -3.54
N ALA A 55 -29.93 -17.84 -2.80
CA ALA A 55 -29.61 -18.84 -1.77
C ALA A 55 -30.58 -20.02 -1.80
N GLU A 56 -30.05 -21.20 -1.49
CA GLU A 56 -30.78 -22.47 -1.37
C GLU A 56 -30.14 -23.27 -0.21
N ASP A 57 -30.95 -23.57 0.82
CA ASP A 57 -30.52 -24.07 2.12
C ASP A 57 -29.35 -23.23 2.70
N GLU A 58 -28.20 -23.84 3.03
CA GLU A 58 -27.01 -23.16 3.58
C GLU A 58 -26.09 -22.56 2.49
N SER A 59 -26.43 -22.75 1.20
CA SER A 59 -25.62 -22.31 0.06
C SER A 59 -26.03 -20.94 -0.48
N ILE A 60 -25.04 -20.12 -0.86
CA ILE A 60 -25.21 -18.80 -1.49
C ILE A 60 -24.49 -18.79 -2.84
N ALA A 61 -25.25 -18.55 -3.92
CA ALA A 61 -24.73 -18.29 -5.26
C ALA A 61 -24.62 -16.77 -5.48
N LEU A 62 -23.41 -16.23 -5.35
CA LEU A 62 -23.11 -14.80 -5.56
C LEU A 62 -22.55 -14.57 -6.97
N THR A 63 -23.37 -14.05 -7.87
CA THR A 63 -22.96 -13.65 -9.22
C THR A 63 -22.40 -12.22 -9.21
N VAL A 64 -21.14 -12.10 -9.62
CA VAL A 64 -20.44 -10.83 -9.87
C VAL A 64 -20.42 -10.58 -11.37
N THR A 65 -20.87 -9.41 -11.80
CA THR A 65 -20.84 -8.98 -13.21
C THR A 65 -20.21 -7.60 -13.32
N ASP A 66 -19.26 -7.44 -14.22
CA ASP A 66 -18.56 -6.18 -14.45
C ASP A 66 -18.61 -5.81 -15.94
N SER A 67 -19.29 -4.71 -16.26
CA SER A 67 -19.39 -4.23 -17.65
C SER A 67 -18.18 -3.37 -18.06
N ASN A 68 -17.32 -2.98 -17.12
CA ASN A 68 -16.18 -2.13 -17.40
C ASN A 68 -15.07 -2.94 -18.10
N GLN A 69 -14.48 -2.41 -19.16
CA GLN A 69 -13.46 -3.14 -19.92
C GLN A 69 -12.05 -2.97 -19.32
N GLU A 70 -11.79 -1.88 -18.60
CA GLU A 70 -10.46 -1.55 -18.05
C GLU A 70 -10.18 -2.24 -16.70
N ASP A 71 -11.22 -2.52 -15.90
CA ASP A 71 -11.07 -3.15 -14.58
C ASP A 71 -10.45 -4.55 -14.70
N THR A 72 -9.25 -4.78 -14.18
CA THR A 72 -8.58 -6.11 -14.26
C THR A 72 -8.86 -7.01 -13.06
N LYS A 73 -9.25 -6.41 -11.92
CA LYS A 73 -9.40 -7.10 -10.63
C LYS A 73 -10.60 -6.54 -9.86
N ILE A 74 -11.40 -7.42 -9.25
CA ILE A 74 -12.48 -7.08 -8.32
C ILE A 74 -12.20 -7.73 -6.96
N VAL A 75 -12.53 -7.03 -5.87
CA VAL A 75 -12.45 -7.56 -4.49
C VAL A 75 -13.84 -7.63 -3.88
N VAL A 76 -14.20 -8.77 -3.28
CA VAL A 76 -15.47 -9.01 -2.60
C VAL A 76 -15.21 -9.45 -1.15
N PRO A 77 -15.33 -8.54 -0.16
CA PRO A 77 -15.29 -8.92 1.25
C PRO A 77 -16.40 -9.92 1.59
N LEU A 78 -16.06 -10.97 2.32
CA LEU A 78 -17.00 -11.96 2.84
C LEU A 78 -17.47 -11.54 4.24
N PRO A 79 -18.78 -11.64 4.54
CA PRO A 79 -19.27 -11.55 5.91
C PRO A 79 -18.66 -12.61 6.83
N GLU A 80 -18.69 -12.34 8.14
CA GLU A 80 -18.38 -13.36 9.14
C GLU A 80 -19.36 -14.54 9.03
N GLY A 81 -18.84 -15.77 9.18
CA GLY A 81 -19.63 -16.99 9.04
C GLY A 81 -19.83 -17.49 7.60
N VAL A 82 -19.42 -16.76 6.57
CA VAL A 82 -19.50 -17.18 5.16
C VAL A 82 -18.15 -17.71 4.65
N THR A 83 -18.15 -18.87 4.00
CA THR A 83 -16.95 -19.50 3.41
C THR A 83 -17.11 -19.74 1.90
N TYR A 84 -16.04 -19.55 1.13
CA TYR A 84 -16.00 -19.81 -0.31
C TYR A 84 -15.70 -21.27 -0.62
N GLN A 85 -16.42 -21.85 -1.59
CA GLN A 85 -16.30 -23.25 -1.98
C GLN A 85 -15.81 -23.44 -3.42
N SER A 86 -16.39 -22.73 -4.39
CA SER A 86 -16.00 -22.84 -5.81
C SER A 86 -16.52 -21.68 -6.65
N ASN A 87 -16.19 -21.64 -7.94
CA ASN A 87 -16.76 -20.69 -8.89
C ASN A 87 -17.19 -21.37 -10.20
N SER A 88 -18.05 -20.69 -10.97
CA SER A 88 -18.68 -21.22 -12.18
C SER A 88 -17.77 -21.26 -13.44
N ASN A 89 -16.59 -20.63 -13.41
CA ASN A 89 -15.69 -20.58 -14.56
C ASN A 89 -14.22 -20.71 -14.11
N PRO A 90 -13.64 -21.93 -14.12
CA PRO A 90 -12.28 -22.18 -13.62
C PRO A 90 -11.16 -21.53 -14.48
N SER A 91 -11.50 -20.79 -15.53
CA SER A 91 -10.55 -19.94 -16.26
C SER A 91 -10.38 -18.56 -15.63
N ILE A 92 -11.33 -18.12 -14.79
CA ILE A 92 -11.28 -16.86 -14.06
C ILE A 92 -10.57 -17.10 -12.74
N GLY A 93 -9.55 -16.29 -12.43
CA GLY A 93 -8.83 -16.41 -11.17
C GLY A 93 -9.73 -15.97 -10.02
N VAL A 94 -9.95 -16.84 -9.04
CA VAL A 94 -10.61 -16.47 -7.77
C VAL A 94 -9.72 -16.93 -6.63
N THR A 95 -9.09 -15.98 -5.94
CA THR A 95 -8.20 -16.22 -4.81
C THR A 95 -8.90 -15.83 -3.51
N GLN A 96 -8.86 -16.70 -2.50
CA GLN A 96 -9.35 -16.36 -1.17
C GLN A 96 -8.22 -15.77 -0.33
N ASP A 97 -8.39 -14.50 0.06
CA ASP A 97 -7.57 -13.82 1.07
C ASP A 97 -8.20 -14.11 2.44
N THR A 98 -7.61 -15.06 3.15
CA THR A 98 -8.04 -15.50 4.49
C THR A 98 -7.60 -14.56 5.61
N VAL A 99 -6.76 -13.56 5.34
CA VAL A 99 -6.31 -12.57 6.34
C VAL A 99 -7.32 -11.43 6.43
N ASN A 100 -7.79 -10.93 5.28
CA ASN A 100 -8.81 -9.87 5.22
C ASN A 100 -10.24 -10.41 5.03
N ASN A 101 -10.42 -11.74 5.08
CA ASN A 101 -11.68 -12.46 4.82
C ASN A 101 -12.41 -11.99 3.55
N GLN A 102 -11.73 -12.04 2.41
CA GLN A 102 -12.24 -11.54 1.14
C GLN A 102 -11.85 -12.43 -0.05
N LEU A 103 -12.58 -12.27 -1.16
CA LEU A 103 -12.27 -12.91 -2.43
C LEU A 103 -11.73 -11.89 -3.42
N VAL A 104 -10.67 -12.26 -4.13
CA VAL A 104 -10.07 -11.48 -5.21
C VAL A 104 -10.35 -12.20 -6.52
N ILE A 105 -11.07 -11.53 -7.42
CA ILE A 105 -11.42 -12.00 -8.76
C ILE A 105 -10.46 -11.32 -9.74
N ASP A 106 -9.73 -12.10 -10.50
CA ASP A 106 -8.83 -11.66 -11.57
C ASP A 106 -9.49 -11.95 -12.93
N TRP A 107 -9.89 -10.89 -13.63
CA TRP A 107 -10.56 -10.98 -14.93
C TRP A 107 -9.54 -11.30 -16.03
N VAL A 108 -9.90 -12.23 -16.92
CA VAL A 108 -9.06 -12.59 -18.09
C VAL A 108 -9.39 -11.71 -19.29
N GLU A 109 -8.36 -11.16 -19.93
CA GLU A 109 -8.50 -10.32 -21.12
C GLU A 109 -9.31 -11.03 -22.23
N GLY A 110 -10.32 -10.33 -22.77
CA GLY A 110 -11.18 -10.85 -23.84
C GLY A 110 -12.19 -11.93 -23.42
N GLN A 111 -12.33 -12.25 -22.13
CA GLN A 111 -13.44 -13.06 -21.61
C GLN A 111 -14.61 -12.19 -21.15
N GLU A 112 -15.80 -12.79 -21.01
CA GLU A 112 -16.93 -12.14 -20.36
C GLU A 112 -16.64 -12.02 -18.85
N LYS A 113 -16.71 -10.80 -18.33
CA LYS A 113 -16.44 -10.46 -16.93
C LYS A 113 -17.67 -10.76 -16.05
N GLN A 114 -18.04 -12.03 -16.00
CA GLN A 114 -19.07 -12.56 -15.14
C GLN A 114 -18.58 -13.87 -14.49
N VAL A 115 -18.78 -13.98 -13.18
CA VAL A 115 -18.49 -15.21 -12.43
C VAL A 115 -19.53 -15.39 -11.31
N THR A 116 -20.02 -16.61 -11.12
CA THR A 116 -20.85 -16.98 -9.97
C THR A 116 -19.98 -17.71 -8.97
N LEU A 117 -19.88 -17.16 -7.77
CA LEU A 117 -19.16 -17.69 -6.63
C LEU A 117 -20.14 -18.53 -5.79
N GLN A 118 -19.76 -19.77 -5.49
CA GLN A 118 -20.49 -20.65 -4.59
C GLN A 118 -19.89 -20.49 -3.19
N LEU A 119 -20.72 -20.01 -2.27
CA LEU A 119 -20.40 -19.75 -0.87
C LEU A 119 -21.32 -20.59 0.02
N GLU A 120 -20.92 -20.79 1.27
CA GLU A 120 -21.65 -21.56 2.29
C GLU A 120 -21.72 -20.74 3.57
N ALA A 121 -22.90 -20.68 4.21
CA ALA A 121 -23.16 -19.92 5.42
C ALA A 121 -23.30 -20.85 6.64
N LYS A 122 -22.59 -20.57 7.72
CA LYS A 122 -22.56 -21.43 8.92
C LYS A 122 -23.78 -21.30 9.84
N GLU A 123 -24.58 -20.26 9.69
CA GLU A 123 -25.71 -19.94 10.57
C GLU A 123 -26.88 -19.32 9.77
N GLU A 124 -28.09 -19.37 10.31
CA GLU A 124 -29.24 -18.64 9.74
C GLU A 124 -29.05 -17.13 9.93
N GLY A 125 -29.20 -16.35 8.87
CA GLY A 125 -28.87 -14.93 8.91
C GLY A 125 -29.15 -14.17 7.62
N SER A 126 -28.85 -12.86 7.65
CA SER A 126 -28.85 -11.99 6.47
C SER A 126 -27.42 -11.55 6.20
N TYR A 127 -26.96 -11.76 4.97
CA TYR A 127 -25.58 -11.57 4.55
C TYR A 127 -25.49 -10.48 3.47
N ASP A 128 -24.71 -9.44 3.76
CA ASP A 128 -24.52 -8.26 2.90
C ASP A 128 -23.18 -8.32 2.16
N PHE A 129 -23.22 -8.22 0.83
CA PHE A 129 -22.05 -8.25 -0.05
C PHE A 129 -21.85 -6.92 -0.77
N THR A 130 -20.58 -6.53 -0.95
CA THR A 130 -20.16 -5.43 -1.83
C THR A 130 -18.96 -5.89 -2.65
N ALA A 131 -18.87 -5.43 -3.90
CA ALA A 131 -17.69 -5.59 -4.73
C ALA A 131 -16.95 -4.26 -4.84
N ARG A 132 -15.61 -4.28 -4.92
CA ARG A 132 -14.76 -3.09 -4.96
C ARG A 132 -13.68 -3.22 -6.04
N THR A 133 -13.26 -2.10 -6.60
CA THR A 133 -12.07 -2.01 -7.48
C THR A 133 -11.54 -0.57 -7.51
N VAL A 134 -10.50 -0.30 -8.28
CA VAL A 134 -9.80 1.00 -8.34
C VAL A 134 -9.77 1.50 -9.78
N ARG A 135 -10.38 2.67 -10.03
CA ARG A 135 -10.41 3.33 -11.35
C ARG A 135 -9.74 4.69 -11.28
N GLU A 136 -8.78 4.93 -12.17
CA GLU A 136 -7.97 6.17 -12.21
C GLU A 136 -7.33 6.53 -10.85
N GLY A 137 -7.01 5.52 -10.02
CA GLY A 137 -6.47 5.68 -8.66
C GLY A 137 -7.50 5.92 -7.56
N ASN A 138 -8.81 5.88 -7.86
CA ASN A 138 -9.89 6.10 -6.91
C ASN A 138 -10.64 4.79 -6.61
N PRO A 139 -10.99 4.49 -5.34
CA PRO A 139 -11.81 3.31 -5.02
C PRO A 139 -13.25 3.50 -5.48
N VAL A 140 -13.77 2.49 -6.17
CA VAL A 140 -15.17 2.39 -6.61
C VAL A 140 -15.82 1.10 -6.13
N THR A 141 -17.13 1.11 -5.93
CA THR A 141 -17.88 0.01 -5.32
C THR A 141 -19.15 -0.33 -6.09
N SER A 142 -19.59 -1.59 -6.00
CA SER A 142 -20.94 -1.97 -6.43
C SER A 142 -22.00 -1.34 -5.53
N SER A 143 -23.24 -1.32 -5.99
CA SER A 143 -24.36 -1.28 -5.03
C SER A 143 -24.30 -2.53 -4.12
N PRO A 144 -24.67 -2.42 -2.83
CA PRO A 144 -24.70 -3.58 -1.94
C PRO A 144 -25.81 -4.56 -2.35
N CYS A 145 -25.57 -5.84 -2.10
CA CYS A 145 -26.51 -6.94 -2.35
C CYS A 145 -26.69 -7.76 -1.08
N SER A 146 -27.93 -8.06 -0.71
CA SER A 146 -28.26 -8.78 0.53
C SER A 146 -29.00 -10.08 0.22
N VAL A 147 -28.65 -11.16 0.90
CA VAL A 147 -29.35 -12.46 0.82
C VAL A 147 -29.65 -12.99 2.22
N ALA A 148 -30.69 -13.81 2.37
CA ALA A 148 -31.08 -14.37 3.66
C ALA A 148 -31.17 -15.90 3.61
N ILE A 149 -30.58 -16.54 4.62
CA ILE A 149 -30.58 -17.99 4.86
C ILE A 149 -31.65 -18.30 5.91
N GLN A 150 -32.46 -19.33 5.67
CA GLN A 150 -33.50 -19.82 6.57
C GLN A 150 -33.50 -21.36 6.51
N SER A 151 -33.60 -22.03 7.67
CA SER A 151 -33.67 -23.49 7.67
C SER A 151 -35.00 -24.00 7.10
N GLN A 152 -34.95 -25.15 6.40
CA GLN A 152 -36.19 -25.85 6.05
C GLN A 152 -36.82 -26.46 7.31
N ASP A 153 -38.03 -26.00 7.63
CA ASP A 153 -38.83 -26.47 8.76
C ASP A 153 -39.12 -27.98 8.61
N THR A 154 -38.33 -28.80 9.32
CA THR A 154 -38.36 -30.27 9.20
C THR A 154 -39.59 -30.84 9.91
N ARG A 155 -40.70 -30.80 9.17
CA ARG A 155 -41.96 -31.54 9.36
C ARG A 155 -41.81 -32.75 10.28
N SER A 156 -42.09 -32.55 11.57
CA SER A 156 -42.04 -33.60 12.57
C SER A 156 -43.31 -34.44 12.54
N ASP A 157 -43.16 -35.76 12.38
CA ASP A 157 -44.26 -36.69 12.60
C ASP A 157 -44.59 -36.75 14.10
N SER A 158 -45.83 -36.42 14.43
CA SER A 158 -46.52 -36.96 15.61
C SER A 158 -47.95 -37.29 15.21
N ASP A 159 -48.34 -38.55 15.44
CA ASP A 159 -49.56 -39.14 14.91
C ASP A 159 -50.66 -39.14 15.98
N GLU A 160 -51.79 -38.47 15.71
CA GLU A 160 -53.16 -38.95 15.93
C GLU A 160 -54.21 -37.88 15.56
N GLY A 161 -55.38 -38.32 15.05
CA GLY A 161 -56.65 -37.63 15.37
C GLY A 161 -57.38 -36.80 14.29
N THR A 162 -58.31 -37.47 13.58
CA THR A 162 -59.64 -36.94 13.16
C THR A 162 -59.80 -35.76 12.17
N LYS A 163 -60.29 -36.14 10.97
CA LYS A 163 -61.52 -35.64 10.29
C LYS A 163 -61.67 -34.19 9.79
N GLU A 164 -61.82 -34.13 8.45
CA GLU A 164 -62.89 -33.44 7.69
C GLU A 164 -62.98 -31.90 7.62
N SER A 165 -62.88 -31.44 6.37
CA SER A 165 -63.78 -30.47 5.70
C SER A 165 -63.49 -28.95 5.74
N SER A 166 -62.96 -28.48 4.61
CA SER A 166 -63.64 -27.57 3.66
C SER A 166 -63.79 -26.05 3.94
N LEU A 167 -63.69 -25.29 2.83
CA LEU A 167 -64.24 -23.94 2.59
C LEU A 167 -63.63 -22.78 3.42
N GLU A 168 -63.77 -21.51 3.04
CA GLU A 168 -63.57 -20.83 1.74
C GLU A 168 -63.62 -19.29 1.96
N ALA A 169 -63.33 -18.52 0.91
CA ALA A 169 -63.90 -17.19 0.63
C ALA A 169 -63.70 -15.97 1.59
N SER A 170 -63.07 -14.92 1.00
CA SER A 170 -63.56 -13.51 0.94
C SER A 170 -63.68 -12.62 2.20
N ASP A 171 -63.70 -11.28 2.13
CA ASP A 171 -63.14 -10.27 1.21
C ASP A 171 -63.42 -8.85 1.82
N SER A 172 -62.73 -7.83 1.33
CA SER A 172 -63.20 -6.43 1.19
C SER A 172 -63.18 -5.42 2.37
N SER A 173 -63.04 -4.16 1.92
CA SER A 173 -63.54 -2.89 2.50
C SER A 173 -62.66 -2.05 3.46
N THR A 174 -62.79 -0.74 3.28
CA THR A 174 -62.07 0.39 3.91
C THR A 174 -63.06 1.57 4.07
N PRO A 175 -62.64 2.86 4.20
CA PRO A 175 -62.29 3.60 5.41
C PRO A 175 -63.34 4.70 5.75
N PRO A 176 -63.02 5.67 6.65
CA PRO A 176 -63.34 7.06 6.33
C PRO A 176 -62.23 8.11 6.68
N THR A 177 -62.59 9.40 6.75
CA THR A 177 -61.97 10.50 5.95
C THR A 177 -62.03 11.90 6.66
N LEU A 178 -61.49 12.97 6.03
CA LEU A 178 -61.74 14.44 6.24
C LEU A 178 -60.87 15.17 7.34
N SER A 179 -60.53 16.47 7.26
CA SER A 179 -60.65 17.55 6.22
C SER A 179 -59.94 18.90 6.56
N ASN A 180 -59.50 19.66 5.53
CA ASN A 180 -59.43 21.16 5.36
C ASN A 180 -58.54 22.01 6.33
N GLU A 181 -58.11 23.28 6.10
CA GLU A 181 -57.92 24.27 4.97
C GLU A 181 -56.87 25.33 5.46
N ASP A 182 -56.23 26.27 4.73
CA ASP A 182 -56.70 27.45 3.95
C ASP A 182 -55.53 28.07 3.07
N THR A 183 -55.53 29.36 2.67
CA THR A 183 -55.04 29.84 1.35
C THR A 183 -54.32 31.22 1.25
N GLY A 184 -53.64 31.48 0.09
CA GLY A 184 -53.12 32.78 -0.40
C GLY A 184 -51.71 32.67 -1.04
N LYS A 185 -51.36 33.02 -2.31
CA LYS A 185 -51.55 34.19 -3.23
C LYS A 185 -50.76 35.46 -2.88
N LYS A 186 -50.11 36.22 -3.80
CA LYS A 186 -49.61 36.00 -5.20
C LYS A 186 -48.83 37.28 -5.68
N GLU A 187 -47.89 37.17 -6.65
CA GLU A 187 -47.40 38.26 -7.57
C GLU A 187 -46.58 39.46 -6.98
N ILE A 188 -45.83 40.31 -7.71
CA ILE A 188 -44.91 40.23 -8.90
C ILE A 188 -44.10 41.56 -8.98
N SER A 189 -42.85 41.57 -9.49
CA SER A 189 -42.21 42.62 -10.37
C SER A 189 -40.73 42.95 -10.10
N ASP A 190 -39.90 42.93 -11.16
CA ASP A 190 -38.63 43.67 -11.35
C ASP A 190 -38.91 44.96 -12.17
N PRO A 191 -38.05 46.01 -12.18
CA PRO A 191 -37.11 46.16 -13.30
C PRO A 191 -35.75 46.85 -13.01
N THR A 192 -34.66 46.15 -13.35
CA THR A 192 -33.64 46.52 -14.39
C THR A 192 -33.21 47.99 -14.63
N GLN A 193 -31.88 48.29 -14.60
CA GLN A 193 -31.06 49.08 -15.59
C GLN A 193 -29.56 49.01 -15.16
N GLU A 194 -28.52 48.81 -16.00
CA GLU A 194 -27.90 49.65 -17.06
C GLU A 194 -27.11 50.89 -16.50
N ILE A 195 -25.89 51.29 -16.94
CA ILE A 195 -24.96 50.79 -17.99
C ILE A 195 -23.49 51.33 -17.81
N GLU A 196 -22.50 50.59 -18.33
CA GLU A 196 -21.12 50.93 -18.83
C GLU A 196 -19.99 51.69 -18.05
N THR A 197 -18.78 51.10 -18.18
CA THR A 197 -17.40 51.64 -18.42
C THR A 197 -16.81 52.90 -17.75
N SER A 198 -15.57 52.78 -17.24
CA SER A 198 -14.37 53.38 -17.86
C SER A 198 -13.05 52.87 -17.24
N GLU A 199 -11.97 52.76 -18.04
CA GLU A 199 -10.59 52.48 -17.60
C GLU A 199 -9.81 53.79 -17.35
N GLU A 200 -8.82 53.80 -16.45
CA GLU A 200 -7.47 54.36 -16.71
C GLU A 200 -6.48 54.05 -15.57
N GLU A 201 -5.17 53.99 -15.88
CA GLU A 201 -4.09 53.81 -14.92
C GLU A 201 -3.55 55.14 -14.39
N THR A 202 -2.94 55.16 -13.20
CA THR A 202 -1.77 56.03 -12.93
C THR A 202 -0.95 55.58 -11.71
N LYS A 203 0.38 55.79 -11.78
CA LYS A 203 1.29 55.87 -10.62
C LYS A 203 1.16 57.29 -10.00
N ASP A 204 1.58 57.60 -8.77
CA ASP A 204 2.89 57.27 -8.19
C ASP A 204 3.02 57.54 -6.67
N SER A 205 4.12 57.05 -6.09
CA SER A 205 4.84 57.53 -4.89
C SER A 205 4.12 58.00 -3.59
N ASN A 206 4.19 57.12 -2.57
CA ASN A 206 4.93 57.34 -1.30
C ASN A 206 4.29 58.05 -0.06
N THR A 207 4.78 57.59 1.12
CA THR A 207 4.85 58.20 2.48
C THR A 207 3.67 58.17 3.49
N ASP A 208 4.08 57.86 4.73
CA ASP A 208 3.49 58.04 6.07
C ASP A 208 2.22 57.30 6.56
N LYS A 209 2.50 56.30 7.41
CA LYS A 209 1.97 56.10 8.77
C LYS A 209 0.53 56.57 9.08
N GLN A 210 -0.35 55.60 9.33
CA GLN A 210 -0.78 55.32 10.72
C GLN A 210 -1.17 53.83 10.82
N GLY A 211 -0.75 53.15 11.90
CA GLY A 211 -1.18 51.78 12.15
C GLY A 211 -2.62 51.74 12.67
N ASN A 212 -3.46 50.86 12.12
CA ASN A 212 -4.77 50.52 12.66
C ASN A 212 -4.95 49.01 12.53
N ASP A 213 -4.86 48.31 13.67
CA ASP A 213 -4.75 46.85 13.71
C ASP A 213 -6.14 46.20 13.59
N ILE A 214 -6.53 45.82 12.37
CA ILE A 214 -7.87 45.31 12.07
C ILE A 214 -7.93 43.81 12.38
N SER A 215 -8.70 43.48 13.41
CA SER A 215 -9.04 42.11 13.79
C SER A 215 -9.56 41.29 12.60
N SER A 216 -8.70 40.42 12.06
CA SER A 216 -9.08 39.40 11.08
C SER A 216 -9.71 38.21 11.78
N THR A 217 -11.02 38.29 12.03
CA THR A 217 -11.82 37.11 12.42
C THR A 217 -11.96 36.16 11.23
N GLU A 218 -10.90 35.41 10.92
CA GLU A 218 -10.99 34.33 9.94
C GLU A 218 -12.01 33.29 10.41
N ASN A 219 -12.98 33.03 9.55
CA ASN A 219 -14.07 32.09 9.81
C ASN A 219 -13.53 30.66 9.66
N ARG A 220 -12.85 30.14 10.70
CA ARG A 220 -12.28 28.79 10.77
C ARG A 220 -13.39 27.73 10.69
N SER A 221 -13.83 27.45 9.46
CA SER A 221 -14.53 26.22 9.09
C SER A 221 -13.73 25.00 9.57
N SER A 222 -14.42 23.87 9.79
CA SER A 222 -13.91 22.69 10.51
C SER A 222 -12.60 22.15 9.94
N LYS A 223 -11.47 22.61 10.49
CA LYS A 223 -10.15 22.07 10.23
C LYS A 223 -10.06 20.68 10.85
N ALA A 224 -9.65 19.68 10.07
CA ALA A 224 -9.33 18.35 10.62
C ALA A 224 -8.25 18.49 11.71
N SER A 225 -8.36 17.70 12.79
CA SER A 225 -7.47 17.80 13.95
C SER A 225 -6.09 17.24 13.62
N GLY A 226 -5.23 18.09 13.07
CA GLY A 226 -3.79 17.81 13.02
C GLY A 226 -3.17 17.67 14.42
N PRO A 227 -1.92 17.21 14.52
CA PRO A 227 -1.23 17.03 15.78
C PRO A 227 -1.13 18.35 16.57
N ILE A 228 -1.39 18.27 17.87
CA ILE A 228 -1.17 19.37 18.81
C ILE A 228 0.28 19.26 19.29
N GLN A 229 1.09 20.30 19.13
CA GLN A 229 2.49 20.31 19.51
C GLN A 229 2.92 21.70 19.98
N LEU A 230 3.63 21.75 21.10
CA LEU A 230 4.35 22.92 21.61
C LEU A 230 5.69 23.10 20.88
N ILE A 231 6.03 24.33 20.51
CA ILE A 231 7.30 24.67 19.82
C ILE A 231 8.39 25.12 20.80
N ASN A 232 9.65 24.74 20.55
CA ASN A 232 10.84 25.11 21.35
C ASN A 232 10.69 24.86 22.87
N GLY A 233 10.25 23.66 23.26
CA GLY A 233 10.10 23.28 24.66
C GLY A 233 11.39 22.79 25.33
N ASP A 234 12.33 22.34 24.50
CA ASP A 234 13.74 22.08 24.78
C ASP A 234 14.61 23.36 24.80
N PHE A 235 14.01 24.53 24.58
CA PHE A 235 14.64 25.85 24.61
C PHE A 235 15.82 26.11 23.65
N GLU A 236 16.24 25.15 22.81
CA GLU A 236 17.40 25.24 21.93
C GLU A 236 17.25 26.22 20.72
N ASP A 237 16.05 26.75 20.43
CA ASP A 237 15.80 27.65 19.27
C ASP A 237 15.35 29.07 19.69
N PRO A 238 16.15 30.14 19.44
CA PRO A 238 17.45 30.13 18.79
C PRO A 238 18.59 29.64 19.70
N VAL A 239 19.65 29.10 19.09
CA VAL A 239 20.85 28.64 19.80
C VAL A 239 21.58 29.85 20.40
N MET A 240 21.47 30.05 21.71
CA MET A 240 22.00 31.23 22.42
C MET A 240 23.50 31.09 22.72
N PHE A 241 23.95 29.87 23.04
CA PHE A 241 25.29 29.61 23.58
C PHE A 241 26.07 28.61 22.69
N SER A 242 26.51 29.09 21.52
CA SER A 242 27.08 28.24 20.46
C SER A 242 28.54 27.82 20.65
N THR A 243 29.31 28.50 21.51
CA THR A 243 30.72 28.16 21.82
C THR A 243 31.06 28.49 23.28
N PRO A 244 31.96 27.72 23.94
CA PRO A 244 32.52 28.14 25.22
C PRO A 244 33.40 29.38 25.00
N SER A 245 33.13 30.45 25.75
CA SER A 245 33.88 31.71 25.66
C SER A 245 35.39 31.45 25.88
N SER A 246 36.19 31.72 24.85
CA SER A 246 37.64 31.48 24.84
C SER A 246 38.45 32.67 25.38
N SER A 247 37.78 33.75 25.82
CA SER A 247 38.41 34.97 26.33
C SER A 247 38.81 34.85 27.82
N PRO A 248 40.11 34.77 28.17
CA PRO A 248 40.55 34.56 29.55
C PRO A 248 40.40 35.86 30.37
N GLY A 249 39.22 36.08 30.94
CA GLY A 249 38.91 37.26 31.74
C GLY A 249 37.43 37.63 31.79
N ASP A 250 36.61 37.11 30.88
CA ASP A 250 35.18 37.44 30.84
C ASP A 250 34.41 36.65 31.91
N LYS A 251 33.99 37.34 32.97
CA LYS A 251 33.52 36.72 34.22
C LYS A 251 32.00 36.71 34.39
N ASN A 252 31.24 36.92 33.31
CA ASN A 252 29.79 36.71 33.19
C ASN A 252 29.51 36.08 31.79
N LYS A 253 29.83 34.80 31.52
CA LYS A 253 29.15 33.55 31.98
C LYS A 253 27.79 33.36 31.30
N ASP A 254 27.51 32.14 30.83
CA ASP A 254 26.44 31.87 29.84
C ASP A 254 25.01 32.08 30.42
N TRP A 255 24.51 33.32 30.39
CA TRP A 255 23.09 33.66 30.59
C TRP A 255 22.72 34.92 29.81
N LYS A 256 21.43 35.07 29.43
CA LYS A 256 20.90 36.29 28.82
C LYS A 256 19.37 36.38 28.93
N TYR A 257 18.85 37.61 29.05
CA TYR A 257 17.44 37.94 28.89
C TYR A 257 17.04 38.10 27.42
N TYR A 258 15.83 37.64 27.08
CA TYR A 258 15.20 37.80 25.77
C TYR A 258 13.78 38.32 25.92
N THR A 259 13.40 39.31 25.10
CA THR A 259 12.03 39.79 25.01
C THR A 259 11.15 38.81 24.21
N ASP A 260 9.84 38.82 24.47
CA ASP A 260 8.85 38.05 23.69
C ASP A 260 9.03 38.22 22.17
N ASP A 261 9.45 39.41 21.71
CA ASP A 261 9.62 39.69 20.28
C ASP A 261 10.89 39.10 19.65
N GLU A 262 11.91 38.76 20.43
CA GLU A 262 13.11 38.02 20.02
C GLU A 262 12.87 36.50 19.99
N LEU A 263 11.93 36.01 20.81
CA LEU A 263 11.58 34.59 20.92
C LEU A 263 10.56 34.18 19.86
N LYS A 264 10.98 34.25 18.58
CA LYS A 264 10.15 33.91 17.41
C LYS A 264 10.81 32.89 16.50
N VAL A 265 10.12 31.78 16.28
CA VAL A 265 10.49 30.73 15.32
C VAL A 265 9.45 30.69 14.21
N ASN A 266 9.89 30.82 12.96
CA ASN A 266 9.02 30.89 11.77
C ASN A 266 7.86 31.91 11.90
N GLY A 267 8.11 33.04 12.56
CA GLY A 267 7.13 34.11 12.80
C GLY A 267 6.15 33.86 13.96
N LYS A 268 6.15 32.67 14.58
CA LYS A 268 5.37 32.38 15.80
C LYS A 268 6.20 32.68 17.05
N TYR A 269 5.57 33.29 18.05
CA TYR A 269 6.13 33.41 19.40
C TYR A 269 6.32 32.02 20.01
N THR A 270 7.54 31.66 20.41
CA THR A 270 7.81 30.40 21.13
C THR A 270 7.44 30.54 22.60
N TRP A 271 7.90 31.59 23.25
CA TRP A 271 7.64 31.83 24.67
C TRP A 271 7.28 33.28 24.95
N ARG A 272 6.44 33.47 25.96
CA ARG A 272 6.00 34.78 26.45
C ARG A 272 6.03 34.83 27.96
N SER A 273 6.41 35.98 28.51
CA SER A 273 6.27 36.28 29.93
C SER A 273 5.05 37.14 30.22
N ALA A 274 4.35 36.86 31.32
CA ALA A 274 3.30 37.76 31.81
C ALA A 274 3.89 39.14 32.20
N PRO A 275 3.14 40.25 32.10
CA PRO A 275 3.65 41.57 32.44
C PRO A 275 4.10 41.70 33.90
N VAL A 276 5.33 42.19 34.08
CA VAL A 276 5.90 42.63 35.38
C VAL A 276 5.22 43.93 35.82
N SER A 277 5.16 44.21 37.13
CA SER A 277 4.60 45.48 37.61
C SER A 277 5.50 46.68 37.22
N GLY A 278 4.92 47.89 37.25
CA GLY A 278 5.67 49.11 36.97
C GLY A 278 6.01 49.35 35.50
N ASN A 279 5.27 48.76 34.55
CA ASN A 279 5.35 49.04 33.11
C ASN A 279 6.74 48.71 32.50
N ARG A 280 7.33 47.59 32.93
CA ARG A 280 8.53 47.00 32.33
C ARG A 280 8.16 46.07 31.17
N THR A 281 9.04 45.93 30.17
CA THR A 281 8.91 44.94 29.10
C THR A 281 9.01 43.53 29.69
N PRO A 282 8.11 42.58 29.33
CA PRO A 282 8.28 41.18 29.71
C PRO A 282 9.50 40.56 29.02
N TYR A 283 10.17 39.64 29.72
CA TYR A 283 11.32 38.90 29.20
C TYR A 283 11.40 37.49 29.82
N VAL A 284 12.16 36.62 29.18
CA VAL A 284 12.53 35.28 29.64
C VAL A 284 14.05 35.25 29.82
N GLU A 285 14.55 34.61 30.88
CA GLU A 285 15.97 34.40 31.10
C GLU A 285 16.37 33.00 30.63
N PHE A 286 17.47 32.90 29.87
CA PHE A 286 18.05 31.63 29.43
C PHE A 286 19.44 31.47 30.02
N HIS A 287 19.74 30.28 30.57
CA HIS A 287 21.06 29.87 31.08
C HIS A 287 21.65 28.80 30.16
N GLY A 288 22.94 28.90 29.89
CA GLY A 288 23.70 27.91 29.12
C GLY A 288 24.47 26.94 30.01
N ASP A 289 24.99 25.88 29.40
CA ASP A 289 25.71 24.81 30.11
C ASP A 289 27.05 25.26 30.74
N ASN A 290 27.54 26.49 30.49
CA ASN A 290 28.60 27.16 31.25
C ASN A 290 28.12 28.45 31.96
N TYR A 291 26.85 28.49 32.36
CA TYR A 291 26.41 29.40 33.39
C TYR A 291 27.24 29.19 34.67
N HIS A 292 27.44 30.26 35.40
CA HIS A 292 28.19 30.29 36.65
C HIS A 292 27.61 31.45 37.47
N ASN A 293 27.33 31.26 38.75
CA ASN A 293 26.81 32.31 39.60
C ASN A 293 27.95 33.08 40.28
N ALA A 294 28.25 34.28 39.77
CA ALA A 294 29.30 35.15 40.28
C ALA A 294 28.94 35.91 41.58
N ASN A 295 27.66 35.97 41.95
CA ASN A 295 27.12 36.92 42.93
C ASN A 295 26.62 36.29 44.25
N ASN A 296 27.13 35.10 44.63
CA ASN A 296 27.01 34.71 46.04
C ASN A 296 27.94 35.57 46.91
N SER A 297 27.45 36.03 48.07
CA SER A 297 28.15 36.94 48.98
C SER A 297 29.40 36.36 49.68
N TRP A 298 29.90 35.23 49.19
CA TRP A 298 30.98 34.43 49.76
C TRP A 298 32.20 34.31 48.82
N GLY A 299 32.15 34.93 47.64
CA GLY A 299 33.30 35.06 46.73
C GLY A 299 33.78 33.75 46.09
N GLN A 300 32.96 32.68 46.14
CA GLN A 300 33.28 31.41 45.49
C GLN A 300 32.58 31.31 44.14
N ASP A 301 33.34 31.12 43.07
CA ASP A 301 32.79 30.88 41.75
C ASP A 301 32.11 29.50 41.69
N LYS A 302 30.78 29.47 41.67
CA LYS A 302 30.00 28.23 41.54
C LYS A 302 29.46 28.12 40.12
N LYS A 303 29.87 27.08 39.40
CA LYS A 303 29.25 26.70 38.12
C LYS A 303 27.75 26.41 38.34
N GLY A 304 26.93 26.81 37.38
CA GLY A 304 25.50 26.52 37.34
C GLY A 304 25.19 25.03 37.17
N PRO A 305 23.91 24.65 37.22
CA PRO A 305 23.51 23.33 36.76
C PRO A 305 23.75 23.20 35.25
N LYS A 306 23.94 21.96 34.80
CA LYS A 306 23.76 21.62 33.39
C LYS A 306 22.27 21.64 33.05
N SER A 307 21.94 21.91 31.80
CA SER A 307 20.59 21.68 31.28
C SER A 307 20.20 20.20 31.42
N PHE A 308 18.90 19.91 31.41
CA PHE A 308 18.36 18.56 31.36
C PHE A 308 18.43 17.99 29.93
N ASN A 309 18.09 18.82 28.94
CA ASN A 309 18.21 18.52 27.51
C ASN A 309 19.17 19.54 26.86
N GLY A 310 19.62 19.27 25.63
CA GLY A 310 20.39 20.23 24.82
C GLY A 310 21.63 20.81 25.51
N LYS A 311 21.68 22.15 25.57
CA LYS A 311 22.77 23.00 26.07
C LYS A 311 22.27 24.25 26.81
N GLN A 312 20.99 24.58 26.74
CA GLN A 312 20.42 25.77 27.37
C GLN A 312 19.02 25.51 27.94
N HIS A 313 18.67 26.21 29.02
CA HIS A 313 17.39 26.06 29.72
C HIS A 313 16.87 27.42 30.17
N ALA A 314 15.57 27.52 30.46
CA ALA A 314 14.97 28.76 30.94
C ALA A 314 15.02 28.88 32.47
N GLU A 315 15.18 30.10 32.97
CA GLU A 315 14.84 30.46 34.34
C GLU A 315 13.47 31.17 34.35
N LEU A 316 12.58 30.74 35.25
CA LEU A 316 11.25 31.31 35.41
C LEU A 316 11.33 32.64 36.18
N VAL A 317 11.78 33.68 35.47
CA VAL A 317 11.85 35.08 35.91
C VAL A 317 10.63 35.45 36.72
N ALA A 318 10.85 35.97 37.93
CA ALA A 318 9.77 36.40 38.81
C ALA A 318 10.11 37.62 39.71
N GLU A 319 10.69 38.68 39.12
CA GLU A 319 10.78 40.03 39.75
C GLU A 319 9.45 40.44 40.41
N ASP A 320 8.34 40.17 39.73
CA ASP A 320 6.99 39.97 40.28
C ASP A 320 6.56 38.51 40.01
N LYS A 321 5.42 38.04 40.55
CA LYS A 321 4.96 36.65 40.35
C LYS A 321 4.43 36.36 38.94
N THR A 322 5.31 36.41 37.95
CA THR A 322 5.02 36.25 36.53
C THR A 322 4.89 34.78 36.10
N MET A 323 4.33 34.59 34.91
CA MET A 323 4.09 33.30 34.28
C MET A 323 4.78 33.24 32.92
N LEU A 324 5.55 32.19 32.67
CA LEU A 324 6.07 31.83 31.36
C LEU A 324 5.02 30.97 30.65
N TYR A 325 4.64 31.28 29.41
CA TYR A 325 3.60 30.53 28.70
C TYR A 325 3.74 30.51 27.17
N GLN A 326 3.09 29.53 26.56
CA GLN A 326 2.81 29.45 25.12
C GLN A 326 1.30 29.31 24.90
N ASP A 327 0.78 29.93 23.83
CA ASP A 327 -0.61 29.77 23.39
C ASP A 327 -0.64 28.81 22.18
N VAL A 328 -1.17 27.60 22.37
CA VAL A 328 -1.12 26.49 21.40
C VAL A 328 -2.49 26.33 20.71
N ASP A 329 -2.52 26.21 19.38
CA ASP A 329 -3.73 25.80 18.63
C ASP A 329 -4.16 24.38 19.09
N THR A 330 -5.40 24.21 19.55
CA THR A 330 -5.89 22.93 20.12
C THR A 330 -7.26 22.51 19.61
N THR A 331 -7.56 21.21 19.65
CA THR A 331 -8.86 20.66 19.28
C THR A 331 -9.68 20.31 20.53
N PRO A 332 -10.89 20.85 20.71
CA PRO A 332 -11.79 20.47 21.81
C PRO A 332 -12.05 18.96 21.89
N GLY A 333 -12.02 18.41 23.10
CA GLY A 333 -12.27 16.99 23.38
C GLY A 333 -11.07 16.05 23.17
N VAL A 334 -9.97 16.52 22.57
CA VAL A 334 -8.72 15.74 22.46
C VAL A 334 -7.99 15.71 23.80
N THR A 335 -7.39 14.57 24.15
CA THR A 335 -6.46 14.47 25.28
C THR A 335 -5.02 14.66 24.79
N VAL A 336 -4.28 15.52 25.48
CA VAL A 336 -2.86 15.77 25.27
C VAL A 336 -2.06 15.36 26.50
N LYS A 337 -0.83 14.92 26.28
CA LYS A 337 0.16 14.64 27.32
C LYS A 337 1.06 15.86 27.51
N TRP A 338 1.56 16.05 28.72
CA TRP A 338 2.52 17.11 29.04
C TRP A 338 3.64 16.64 29.96
N ARG A 339 4.84 17.19 29.76
CA ARG A 339 6.00 17.02 30.66
C ARG A 339 6.77 18.32 30.81
N VAL A 340 7.58 18.42 31.85
CA VAL A 340 8.57 19.48 32.07
C VAL A 340 9.63 18.99 33.05
N ALA A 341 10.90 19.28 32.77
CA ALA A 341 11.97 19.18 33.75
C ALA A 341 12.00 20.47 34.58
N HIS A 342 11.92 20.35 35.91
CA HIS A 342 11.98 21.47 36.84
C HIS A 342 13.07 21.26 37.91
N ARG A 343 13.84 22.31 38.20
CA ARG A 343 14.96 22.31 39.14
C ARG A 343 15.05 23.62 39.92
N GLY A 344 15.47 23.55 41.18
CA GLY A 344 15.78 24.77 41.96
C GLY A 344 17.16 25.35 41.63
N LEU A 345 17.35 26.67 41.76
CA LEU A 345 18.66 27.29 41.51
C LEU A 345 19.54 27.30 42.77
N TRP A 346 19.04 27.84 43.89
CA TRP A 346 19.82 27.99 45.13
C TRP A 346 19.41 27.07 46.26
N GLY A 347 18.23 26.45 46.19
CA GLY A 347 17.75 25.51 47.20
C GLY A 347 16.57 24.69 46.67
N THR A 348 15.57 24.44 47.51
CA THR A 348 14.29 23.91 47.01
C THR A 348 13.42 25.05 46.52
N ASP A 349 13.15 25.06 45.22
CA ASP A 349 12.26 26.04 44.58
C ASP A 349 10.90 25.38 44.32
N THR A 350 9.85 26.17 44.08
CA THR A 350 8.51 25.66 43.76
C THR A 350 7.76 26.53 42.77
N ALA A 351 7.27 25.89 41.73
CA ALA A 351 6.45 26.45 40.67
C ALA A 351 5.15 25.66 40.48
N GLU A 352 4.23 26.18 39.67
CA GLU A 352 2.96 25.54 39.35
C GLU A 352 2.71 25.50 37.85
N VAL A 353 1.99 24.48 37.41
CA VAL A 353 1.59 24.24 36.03
C VAL A 353 0.12 24.64 35.86
N TRP A 354 -0.19 25.49 34.88
CA TRP A 354 -1.50 26.14 34.70
C TRP A 354 -1.94 26.11 33.24
N PHE A 355 -3.09 25.47 32.93
CA PHE A 355 -3.64 25.42 31.57
C PHE A 355 -5.05 26.01 31.50
N GLY A 356 -5.46 26.49 30.33
CA GLY A 356 -6.84 26.92 30.10
C GLY A 356 -6.99 27.77 28.85
N LYS A 357 -8.11 28.50 28.75
CA LYS A 357 -8.36 29.38 27.62
C LYS A 357 -7.50 30.66 27.72
N PRO A 358 -6.74 31.04 26.69
CA PRO A 358 -5.97 32.28 26.70
C PRO A 358 -6.84 33.52 26.96
N ASN A 359 -6.31 34.45 27.74
CA ASN A 359 -6.87 35.78 27.97
C ASN A 359 -5.80 36.85 27.66
N SER A 360 -6.21 37.92 26.97
CA SER A 360 -5.32 38.98 26.48
C SER A 360 -5.18 40.16 27.44
N SER A 361 -6.08 40.33 28.41
CA SER A 361 -6.05 41.43 29.39
C SER A 361 -5.44 41.03 30.73
N ASN A 362 -5.47 39.74 31.06
CA ASN A 362 -4.76 39.16 32.21
C ASN A 362 -4.28 37.75 31.81
N PRO A 363 -2.96 37.49 31.71
CA PRO A 363 -2.46 36.20 31.23
C PRO A 363 -2.93 34.98 32.02
N GLU A 364 -3.27 35.14 33.31
CA GLU A 364 -3.67 34.05 34.22
C GLU A 364 -5.18 33.82 34.28
N ALA A 365 -5.98 34.75 33.74
CA ALA A 365 -7.43 34.72 33.89
C ALA A 365 -8.07 33.63 33.01
N GLY A 366 -8.72 32.64 33.65
CA GLY A 366 -9.35 31.51 32.98
C GLY A 366 -8.48 30.25 32.90
N LEU A 367 -7.31 30.26 33.54
CA LEU A 367 -6.48 29.07 33.71
C LEU A 367 -6.89 28.28 34.97
N VAL A 368 -6.70 26.97 34.93
CA VAL A 368 -6.82 26.05 36.07
C VAL A 368 -5.45 25.47 36.40
N LYS A 369 -5.18 25.31 37.70
CA LYS A 369 -3.97 24.67 38.20
C LYS A 369 -4.01 23.16 37.93
N ILE A 370 -2.95 22.64 37.35
CA ILE A 370 -2.77 21.25 36.96
C ILE A 370 -1.86 20.52 37.95
N ALA A 371 -0.72 21.13 38.30
CA ALA A 371 0.27 20.54 39.19
C ALA A 371 1.04 21.59 40.01
N THR A 372 1.73 21.13 41.06
CA THR A 372 2.80 21.85 41.75
C THR A 372 4.10 21.08 41.58
N MET A 373 5.17 21.79 41.26
CA MET A 373 6.51 21.27 41.03
C MET A 373 7.42 21.77 42.15
N THR A 374 8.03 20.87 42.92
CA THR A 374 8.89 21.23 44.07
C THR A 374 10.21 20.47 43.98
N SER A 375 11.24 21.14 43.47
CA SER A 375 12.52 20.52 43.14
C SER A 375 13.67 21.13 43.94
N PRO A 376 14.62 20.31 44.44
CA PRO A 376 15.87 20.81 45.00
C PRO A 376 16.78 21.37 43.90
N ASN A 377 17.90 21.97 44.29
CA ASN A 377 18.94 22.43 43.36
C ASN A 377 20.05 21.42 43.09
N THR A 378 19.87 20.16 43.50
CA THR A 378 20.82 19.05 43.30
C THR A 378 20.50 18.22 42.05
N GLU A 379 19.22 18.06 41.72
CA GLU A 379 18.69 17.19 40.67
C GLU A 379 17.59 17.91 39.87
N TRP A 380 17.46 17.58 38.59
CA TRP A 380 16.24 17.90 37.82
C TRP A 380 15.15 16.88 38.16
N LYS A 381 13.88 17.30 38.17
CA LYS A 381 12.74 16.39 38.31
C LYS A 381 11.76 16.59 37.17
N ILE A 382 11.32 15.48 36.57
CA ILE A 382 10.22 15.49 35.61
C ILE A 382 8.90 15.58 36.36
N TYR A 383 8.03 16.48 35.90
CA TYR A 383 6.61 16.50 36.23
C TYR A 383 5.83 16.31 34.94
N SER A 384 4.82 15.45 34.97
CA SER A 384 4.05 15.09 33.78
C SER A 384 2.60 14.73 34.12
N GLY A 385 1.78 14.63 33.08
CA GLY A 385 0.40 14.18 33.19
C GLY A 385 -0.35 14.30 31.87
N GLU A 386 -1.67 14.24 31.96
CA GLU A 386 -2.58 14.38 30.81
C GLU A 386 -3.56 15.54 31.03
N TYR A 387 -4.10 16.08 29.95
CA TYR A 387 -5.13 17.12 29.97
C TYR A 387 -6.05 16.98 28.76
N THR A 388 -7.36 16.92 28.99
CA THR A 388 -8.37 16.91 27.93
C THR A 388 -8.81 18.34 27.63
N ILE A 389 -8.69 18.76 26.37
CA ILE A 389 -9.04 20.12 25.94
C ILE A 389 -10.55 20.36 26.14
N PRO A 390 -10.98 21.38 26.91
CA PRO A 390 -12.40 21.66 27.14
C PRO A 390 -13.21 21.93 25.88
N ALA A 391 -14.52 21.66 25.95
CA ALA A 391 -15.47 21.96 24.87
C ALA A 391 -15.41 23.45 24.47
N GLY A 392 -15.22 23.72 23.17
CA GLY A 392 -15.09 25.07 22.63
C GLY A 392 -13.74 25.78 22.87
N GLN A 393 -12.72 25.09 23.43
CA GLN A 393 -11.37 25.63 23.59
C GLN A 393 -10.49 25.28 22.38
N THR A 394 -10.50 26.14 21.36
CA THR A 394 -9.72 25.97 20.12
C THR A 394 -8.27 26.49 20.19
N VAL A 395 -7.92 27.15 21.29
CA VAL A 395 -6.54 27.54 21.64
C VAL A 395 -6.40 27.33 23.15
N THR A 396 -5.30 26.74 23.58
CA THR A 396 -5.00 26.47 24.99
C THR A 396 -3.71 27.18 25.38
N ARG A 397 -3.78 27.98 26.45
CA ARG A 397 -2.59 28.49 27.12
C ARG A 397 -1.99 27.38 27.95
N PHE A 398 -0.69 27.19 27.80
CA PHE A 398 0.13 26.26 28.56
C PHE A 398 1.21 27.07 29.27
N GLY A 399 1.16 27.14 30.62
CA GLY A 399 2.03 28.06 31.36
C GLY A 399 2.49 27.58 32.73
N PHE A 400 3.56 28.22 33.20
CA PHE A 400 4.28 27.92 34.44
C PHE A 400 4.42 29.18 35.30
N LYS A 401 4.18 29.07 36.61
CA LYS A 401 4.21 30.22 37.54
C LYS A 401 5.09 29.94 38.76
N ALA A 402 6.00 30.86 39.08
CA ALA A 402 6.86 30.76 40.26
C ALA A 402 6.05 31.04 41.56
N ILE A 403 6.26 30.21 42.58
CA ILE A 403 5.61 30.33 43.90
C ILE A 403 6.62 30.63 45.01
N SER A 404 7.78 29.96 45.01
CA SER A 404 8.87 30.21 45.95
C SER A 404 10.23 29.84 45.36
N ALA A 405 11.30 30.45 45.88
CA ALA A 405 12.68 30.04 45.64
C ALA A 405 13.41 29.81 46.98
N GLY A 406 14.40 28.93 46.99
CA GLY A 406 15.08 28.45 48.21
C GLY A 406 15.93 29.50 48.95
N ASN A 407 16.13 30.67 48.36
CA ASN A 407 16.74 31.86 48.97
C ASN A 407 15.71 32.82 49.61
N ALA A 408 14.42 32.47 49.58
CA ALA A 408 13.26 33.28 50.02
C ALA A 408 12.99 34.58 49.21
N THR A 409 13.68 34.81 48.10
CA THR A 409 13.36 35.89 47.15
C THR A 409 12.86 35.28 45.84
N VAL A 410 11.57 35.41 45.54
CA VAL A 410 10.97 34.87 44.30
C VAL A 410 11.53 35.48 43.01
N THR A 411 12.34 36.54 43.09
CA THR A 411 12.88 37.30 41.97
C THR A 411 13.76 36.51 41.00
N ALA A 412 14.16 35.30 41.37
CA ALA A 412 14.98 34.37 40.58
C ALA A 412 14.87 32.94 41.15
N GLY A 413 15.19 31.93 40.35
CA GLY A 413 15.02 30.49 40.61
C GLY A 413 13.90 29.86 39.78
N ASN A 414 13.58 28.58 40.07
CA ASN A 414 12.65 27.75 39.29
C ASN A 414 13.08 27.59 37.82
N LEU A 415 14.11 26.77 37.59
CA LEU A 415 14.62 26.45 36.27
C LEU A 415 13.68 25.46 35.56
N LEU A 416 13.46 25.66 34.27
CA LEU A 416 12.57 24.89 33.41
C LEU A 416 13.30 24.43 32.14
N ASP A 417 13.10 23.19 31.76
CA ASP A 417 13.69 22.58 30.56
C ASP A 417 12.79 21.43 30.04
N ASP A 418 13.06 20.96 28.83
CA ASP A 418 12.51 19.74 28.24
C ASP A 418 10.97 19.66 28.30
N ILE A 419 10.35 20.81 28.07
CA ILE A 419 8.92 21.00 28.12
C ILE A 419 8.28 20.32 26.92
N GLN A 420 7.22 19.55 27.17
CA GLN A 420 6.38 19.01 26.10
C GLN A 420 4.91 19.20 26.44
N PHE A 421 4.12 19.49 25.42
CA PHE A 421 2.66 19.51 25.45
C PHE A 421 2.16 19.13 24.06
N GLY A 422 1.42 18.03 23.96
CA GLY A 422 0.94 17.58 22.66
C GLY A 422 0.13 16.29 22.67
N THR A 423 -0.47 15.99 21.51
CA THR A 423 -1.12 14.70 21.28
C THR A 423 -0.10 13.56 21.32
N PRO A 424 -0.41 12.40 21.93
CA PRO A 424 0.48 11.23 21.90
C PRO A 424 1.02 10.91 20.51
N SER A 425 2.22 10.31 20.45
CA SER A 425 2.81 9.81 19.22
C SER A 425 1.92 8.76 18.56
N VAL A 426 1.80 8.82 17.24
CA VAL A 426 1.04 7.86 16.43
C VAL A 426 1.90 7.53 15.22
N LEU A 427 2.68 6.47 15.35
CA LEU A 427 3.47 5.93 14.25
C LEU A 427 2.58 5.09 13.33
N THR A 428 2.72 5.31 12.04
CA THR A 428 2.34 4.35 11.00
C THR A 428 3.60 3.88 10.27
N LEU A 429 3.49 2.71 9.64
CA LEU A 429 4.49 2.17 8.73
C LEU A 429 3.95 2.20 7.30
N GLU A 430 4.85 2.42 6.36
CA GLU A 430 4.67 2.20 4.92
C GLU A 430 5.86 1.35 4.46
N ASN A 431 5.67 0.37 3.58
CA ASN A 431 6.76 -0.46 3.06
C ASN A 431 6.84 -0.41 1.53
N ALA A 432 8.03 -0.69 1.00
CA ALA A 432 8.32 -0.70 -0.42
C ALA A 432 9.50 -1.62 -0.72
N ILE A 433 9.42 -2.35 -1.84
CA ILE A 433 10.55 -3.11 -2.40
C ILE A 433 11.09 -2.37 -3.62
N THR A 434 12.41 -2.31 -3.73
CA THR A 434 13.14 -1.67 -4.83
C THR A 434 14.28 -2.56 -5.31
N THR A 435 14.58 -2.48 -6.60
CA THR A 435 15.56 -3.33 -7.31
C THR A 435 16.37 -2.49 -8.30
N ASP A 436 17.64 -2.85 -8.53
CA ASP A 436 18.48 -2.23 -9.56
C ASP A 436 17.89 -2.39 -10.98
N HIS A 437 17.15 -3.48 -11.19
CA HIS A 437 16.30 -3.71 -12.36
C HIS A 437 14.85 -3.53 -11.93
N SER A 438 14.23 -2.38 -12.23
CA SER A 438 12.86 -2.05 -11.83
C SER A 438 11.84 -3.12 -12.27
N VAL A 439 11.42 -4.00 -11.36
CA VAL A 439 10.59 -5.15 -11.77
C VAL A 439 9.12 -4.79 -11.78
N GLU A 440 8.51 -4.91 -12.96
CA GLU A 440 7.07 -4.86 -13.13
C GLU A 440 6.42 -6.00 -12.30
N ASN A 441 5.46 -5.65 -11.44
CA ASN A 441 4.59 -6.59 -10.71
C ASN A 441 5.25 -7.43 -9.58
N ASN A 442 6.21 -6.88 -8.83
CA ASN A 442 6.75 -7.48 -7.59
C ASN A 442 7.34 -8.91 -7.77
N ILE A 443 7.94 -9.19 -8.92
CA ILE A 443 8.72 -10.42 -9.15
C ILE A 443 10.19 -10.15 -8.78
N ILE A 444 10.90 -11.14 -8.24
CA ILE A 444 12.36 -11.12 -7.98
C ILE A 444 12.95 -12.41 -8.54
N ASN A 445 14.08 -12.39 -9.26
CA ASN A 445 14.70 -13.63 -9.71
C ASN A 445 15.36 -14.38 -8.55
N GLU A 446 15.39 -15.72 -8.60
CA GLU A 446 16.19 -16.48 -7.63
C GLU A 446 17.66 -16.05 -7.69
N ASN A 447 18.29 -15.89 -6.53
CA ASN A 447 19.63 -15.34 -6.34
C ASN A 447 19.83 -13.86 -6.69
N GLU A 448 18.80 -13.12 -7.09
CA GLU A 448 18.86 -11.65 -7.25
C GLU A 448 18.80 -10.95 -5.88
N ASN A 449 19.50 -9.82 -5.76
CA ASN A 449 19.45 -8.97 -4.57
C ASN A 449 18.35 -7.91 -4.75
N PHE A 450 17.68 -7.53 -3.67
CA PHE A 450 16.67 -6.47 -3.67
C PHE A 450 16.63 -5.75 -2.33
N ASP A 451 16.23 -4.48 -2.34
CA ASP A 451 16.06 -3.70 -1.13
C ASP A 451 14.61 -3.81 -0.65
N TYR A 452 14.41 -4.33 0.56
CA TYR A 452 13.16 -4.15 1.30
C TYR A 452 13.30 -2.93 2.20
N SER A 453 12.35 -2.01 2.13
CA SER A 453 12.38 -0.79 2.91
C SER A 453 11.07 -0.50 3.62
N PHE A 454 11.16 0.18 4.76
CA PHE A 454 10.01 0.69 5.49
C PHE A 454 10.25 2.13 5.97
N THR A 455 9.20 2.93 5.95
CA THR A 455 9.18 4.33 6.39
C THR A 455 8.30 4.45 7.62
N MET A 456 8.84 5.01 8.69
CA MET A 456 8.13 5.34 9.92
C MET A 456 7.62 6.78 9.83
N ASN A 457 6.31 6.96 9.97
CA ASN A 457 5.64 8.26 9.88
C ASN A 457 4.99 8.60 11.22
N ASN A 458 5.44 9.65 11.93
CA ASN A 458 4.80 10.12 13.16
C ASN A 458 3.74 11.19 12.87
N SER A 459 2.46 10.81 12.99
CA SER A 459 1.30 11.69 12.86
C SER A 459 0.80 12.29 14.19
N GLY A 460 1.44 11.91 15.30
CA GLY A 460 1.19 12.46 16.64
C GLY A 460 1.88 13.80 16.86
N GLY A 461 1.72 14.36 18.07
CA GLY A 461 2.28 15.66 18.46
C GLY A 461 3.53 15.59 19.33
N LEU A 462 3.74 14.46 20.01
CA LEU A 462 4.96 14.14 20.71
C LEU A 462 5.90 13.31 19.81
N LYS A 463 7.22 13.43 20.04
CA LYS A 463 8.19 12.47 19.49
C LYS A 463 7.85 11.05 19.97
N ALA A 464 7.98 10.06 19.09
CA ALA A 464 8.02 8.66 19.52
C ALA A 464 9.44 8.29 19.93
N VAL A 465 9.59 7.21 20.69
CA VAL A 465 10.88 6.53 20.87
C VAL A 465 10.71 5.04 20.59
N VAL A 466 11.42 4.52 19.59
CA VAL A 466 11.37 3.11 19.19
C VAL A 466 12.23 2.27 20.14
N LYS A 467 11.77 1.05 20.47
CA LYS A 467 12.50 0.14 21.38
C LYS A 467 13.15 -1.04 20.66
N ASP A 468 12.44 -1.60 19.69
CA ASP A 468 12.91 -2.73 18.90
C ASP A 468 12.34 -2.68 17.48
N VAL A 469 13.16 -3.11 16.52
CA VAL A 469 12.74 -3.39 15.15
C VAL A 469 12.97 -4.88 14.89
N THR A 470 11.92 -5.58 14.50
CA THR A 470 11.98 -6.98 14.06
C THR A 470 11.44 -7.08 12.63
N VAL A 471 12.15 -7.78 11.75
CA VAL A 471 11.69 -8.07 10.38
C VAL A 471 11.76 -9.58 10.17
N THR A 472 10.60 -10.21 10.03
CA THR A 472 10.47 -11.64 9.74
C THR A 472 10.45 -11.84 8.22
N LEU A 473 11.34 -12.69 7.72
CA LEU A 473 11.44 -13.08 6.32
C LEU A 473 10.81 -14.46 6.09
N PRO A 474 10.17 -14.71 4.92
CA PRO A 474 9.81 -16.05 4.48
C PRO A 474 11.05 -16.87 4.09
N ASP A 475 10.97 -18.21 4.09
CA ASP A 475 12.08 -19.10 3.72
C ASP A 475 12.68 -18.81 2.33
N SER A 476 11.86 -18.30 1.40
CA SER A 476 12.23 -17.90 0.04
C SER A 476 13.03 -16.59 -0.05
N VAL A 477 13.31 -15.91 1.07
CA VAL A 477 14.06 -14.65 1.14
C VAL A 477 15.07 -14.70 2.30
N THR A 478 16.28 -14.20 2.07
CA THR A 478 17.31 -14.14 3.11
C THR A 478 17.95 -12.76 3.21
N TYR A 479 18.43 -12.41 4.41
CA TYR A 479 19.27 -11.25 4.63
C TYR A 479 20.68 -11.49 4.08
N VAL A 480 21.31 -10.47 3.48
CA VAL A 480 22.67 -10.57 2.94
C VAL A 480 23.70 -10.34 4.07
N PRO A 481 24.37 -11.38 4.60
CA PRO A 481 25.14 -11.23 5.84
C PRO A 481 26.39 -10.38 5.63
N GLY A 482 26.66 -9.46 6.58
CA GLY A 482 27.79 -8.53 6.50
C GLY A 482 27.53 -7.27 5.68
N THR A 483 26.32 -7.06 5.17
CA THR A 483 25.87 -5.72 4.74
C THR A 483 25.71 -4.79 5.95
N VAL A 484 25.84 -3.49 5.71
CA VAL A 484 25.48 -2.44 6.67
C VAL A 484 24.08 -1.96 6.31
N ILE A 485 23.15 -1.98 7.27
CA ILE A 485 21.83 -1.37 7.12
C ILE A 485 21.94 0.06 7.64
N ASP A 486 21.70 1.05 6.79
CA ASP A 486 21.70 2.44 7.24
C ASP A 486 20.53 2.70 8.20
N GLY A 487 20.80 3.46 9.26
CA GLY A 487 19.86 3.72 10.37
C GLY A 487 19.63 2.57 11.37
N LEU A 488 20.20 1.36 11.19
CA LEU A 488 20.11 0.26 12.16
C LEU A 488 21.48 -0.15 12.75
N THR A 489 21.47 -0.52 14.03
CA THR A 489 22.61 -1.07 14.79
C THR A 489 22.20 -2.35 15.53
N ASN A 490 23.19 -3.02 16.16
CA ASN A 490 23.02 -4.26 16.92
C ASN A 490 22.28 -5.38 16.16
N ILE A 491 22.49 -5.43 14.84
CA ILE A 491 21.77 -6.29 13.90
C ILE A 491 22.09 -7.78 14.17
N THR A 492 21.04 -8.58 14.33
CA THR A 492 21.10 -10.04 14.42
C THR A 492 20.15 -10.68 13.40
N PHE A 493 20.50 -11.86 12.89
CA PHE A 493 19.65 -12.62 11.95
C PHE A 493 19.71 -14.11 12.28
N GLU A 494 18.61 -14.66 12.79
CA GLU A 494 18.48 -16.06 13.18
C GLU A 494 17.10 -16.60 12.78
N ASN A 495 17.06 -17.80 12.19
CA ASN A 495 15.82 -18.52 11.85
C ASN A 495 14.79 -17.67 11.06
N GLY A 496 15.26 -16.93 10.04
CA GLY A 496 14.41 -16.05 9.21
C GLY A 496 14.05 -14.70 9.86
N VAL A 497 14.41 -14.47 11.12
CA VAL A 497 14.08 -13.24 11.85
C VAL A 497 15.30 -12.33 11.95
N LEU A 498 15.22 -11.15 11.33
CA LEU A 498 16.17 -10.06 11.53
C LEU A 498 15.71 -9.19 12.70
N LYS A 499 16.63 -8.77 13.57
CA LYS A 499 16.37 -7.79 14.63
C LYS A 499 17.45 -6.72 14.64
N GLY A 500 17.08 -5.51 15.02
CA GLY A 500 18.01 -4.40 15.23
C GLY A 500 17.40 -3.28 16.07
N GLU A 501 18.26 -2.34 16.44
CA GLU A 501 17.93 -1.11 17.16
C GLU A 501 18.16 0.08 16.21
N LEU A 502 17.35 1.14 16.27
CA LEU A 502 17.60 2.35 15.48
C LEU A 502 18.83 3.09 15.99
N ILE A 503 19.60 3.69 15.07
CA ILE A 503 20.71 4.60 15.41
C ILE A 503 20.17 5.96 15.88
N GLU A 504 19.06 6.41 15.27
CA GLU A 504 18.26 7.54 15.70
C GLU A 504 16.85 7.01 16.03
N ASP A 505 16.53 6.85 17.32
CA ASP A 505 15.30 6.20 17.81
C ASP A 505 14.13 7.18 18.04
N GLU A 506 14.40 8.49 18.02
CA GLU A 506 13.43 9.58 18.23
C GLU A 506 12.66 9.99 16.95
N ILE A 507 11.55 9.30 16.64
CA ILE A 507 10.73 9.66 15.46
C ILE A 507 9.98 10.98 15.70
N THR A 508 10.42 12.04 15.04
CA THR A 508 9.89 13.41 15.20
C THR A 508 8.58 13.62 14.41
N PRO A 509 7.56 14.32 14.96
CA PRO A 509 6.30 14.60 14.26
C PRO A 509 6.50 15.18 12.85
N ASN A 510 5.81 14.59 11.87
CA ASN A 510 5.85 15.00 10.46
C ASN A 510 7.24 14.91 9.78
N VAL A 511 8.21 14.19 10.37
CA VAL A 511 9.51 13.89 9.77
C VAL A 511 9.59 12.37 9.49
N PRO A 512 9.36 11.92 8.25
CA PRO A 512 9.45 10.51 7.89
C PRO A 512 10.89 9.98 8.00
N GLN A 513 11.06 8.80 8.61
CA GLN A 513 12.36 8.14 8.72
C GLN A 513 12.31 6.79 8.00
N LYS A 514 13.15 6.60 6.97
CA LYS A 514 13.19 5.40 6.14
C LYS A 514 14.38 4.51 6.49
N ILE A 515 14.15 3.22 6.67
CA ILE A 515 15.16 2.17 6.77
C ILE A 515 15.11 1.32 5.50
N THR A 516 16.28 0.89 4.99
CA THR A 516 16.40 0.08 3.78
C THR A 516 17.33 -1.10 4.03
N ILE A 517 16.80 -2.31 3.90
CA ILE A 517 17.46 -3.59 4.20
C ILE A 517 17.74 -4.33 2.89
N PRO A 518 19.03 -4.60 2.55
CA PRO A 518 19.37 -5.42 1.40
C PRO A 518 19.09 -6.90 1.69
N LEU A 519 18.17 -7.47 0.92
CA LEU A 519 17.74 -8.86 0.93
C LEU A 519 18.12 -9.57 -0.37
N LYS A 520 17.90 -10.87 -0.42
CA LYS A 520 18.17 -11.71 -1.58
C LYS A 520 17.11 -12.80 -1.74
N GLY A 521 16.66 -13.03 -2.97
CA GLY A 521 15.78 -14.13 -3.32
C GLY A 521 16.49 -15.48 -3.17
N VAL A 522 15.93 -16.39 -2.38
CA VAL A 522 16.37 -17.78 -2.22
C VAL A 522 15.56 -18.65 -3.18
N LYS A 523 16.14 -19.75 -3.68
CA LYS A 523 15.44 -20.67 -4.58
C LYS A 523 14.18 -21.23 -3.90
N ASP A 524 13.03 -21.05 -4.56
CA ASP A 524 11.75 -21.63 -4.16
C ASP A 524 11.42 -22.86 -5.03
N SER A 525 10.31 -23.53 -4.72
CA SER A 525 9.77 -24.71 -5.39
C SER A 525 9.23 -24.42 -6.80
N GLY A 526 9.03 -23.14 -7.13
CA GLY A 526 8.56 -22.63 -8.42
C GLY A 526 8.18 -21.15 -8.32
N ASN A 527 7.61 -20.57 -9.38
CA ASN A 527 7.14 -19.18 -9.38
C ASN A 527 5.84 -19.03 -8.56
N GLN A 528 5.96 -18.98 -7.23
CA GLN A 528 4.82 -18.79 -6.32
C GLN A 528 4.90 -17.45 -5.60
N ARG A 529 3.73 -16.96 -5.17
CA ARG A 529 3.62 -15.88 -4.18
C ARG A 529 4.13 -16.41 -2.85
N ILE A 530 5.08 -15.70 -2.25
CA ILE A 530 5.69 -16.12 -0.99
C ILE A 530 4.92 -15.55 0.21
N SER A 531 5.15 -16.10 1.40
CA SER A 531 4.62 -15.49 2.63
C SER A 531 5.21 -14.08 2.83
N PRO A 532 4.46 -13.12 3.40
CA PRO A 532 4.88 -11.74 3.42
C PRO A 532 6.13 -11.50 4.28
N ILE A 533 6.94 -10.51 3.87
CA ILE A 533 7.93 -9.90 4.76
C ILE A 533 7.14 -9.08 5.79
N LYS A 534 7.30 -9.41 7.08
CA LYS A 534 6.59 -8.74 8.18
C LYS A 534 7.56 -7.89 9.00
N THR A 535 7.42 -6.57 8.96
CA THR A 535 8.07 -5.67 9.93
C THR A 535 7.15 -5.51 11.14
N THR A 536 7.70 -5.65 12.34
CA THR A 536 7.03 -5.33 13.61
C THR A 536 7.96 -4.45 14.45
N MET A 537 7.40 -3.49 15.18
CA MET A 537 8.15 -2.63 16.09
C MET A 537 7.35 -2.28 17.34
N SER A 538 8.02 -1.94 18.44
CA SER A 538 7.39 -1.29 19.59
C SER A 538 7.97 0.11 19.86
N TYR A 539 7.12 1.01 20.35
CA TYR A 539 7.46 2.41 20.61
C TYR A 539 6.66 3.02 21.76
N ASP A 540 7.25 4.02 22.41
CA ASP A 540 6.62 4.83 23.46
C ASP A 540 6.38 6.28 23.00
N ASP A 541 5.66 7.06 23.81
CA ASP A 541 5.79 8.51 23.80
C ASP A 541 7.14 8.87 24.44
N LEU A 542 8.03 9.57 23.73
CA LEU A 542 9.37 9.91 24.25
C LEU A 542 9.26 10.57 25.63
N GLY A 543 10.04 10.11 26.60
CA GLY A 543 10.10 10.68 27.96
C GLY A 543 8.81 10.57 28.78
N PHE A 544 7.88 9.70 28.40
CA PHE A 544 6.76 9.29 29.25
C PHE A 544 6.91 7.80 29.61
N GLU A 545 6.60 7.44 30.85
CA GLU A 545 6.52 6.03 31.26
C GLU A 545 5.18 5.45 30.77
N THR A 546 5.22 4.70 29.66
CA THR A 546 4.05 4.04 29.06
C THR A 546 4.23 2.52 28.95
N THR A 547 3.14 1.83 28.64
CA THR A 547 3.24 0.49 28.02
C THR A 547 3.54 0.68 26.54
N PRO A 548 4.59 0.07 25.98
CA PRO A 548 4.94 0.25 24.58
C PRO A 548 3.80 -0.10 23.63
N LYS A 549 3.49 0.85 22.75
CA LYS A 549 2.60 0.66 21.60
C LYS A 549 3.28 -0.29 20.63
N LYS A 550 2.50 -1.11 19.92
CA LYS A 550 3.01 -1.99 18.85
C LYS A 550 2.34 -1.64 17.54
N ILE A 551 3.11 -1.71 16.46
CA ILE A 551 2.61 -1.68 15.08
C ILE A 551 3.39 -2.67 14.24
N ASP A 552 2.75 -3.13 13.17
CA ASP A 552 3.32 -4.03 12.19
C ASP A 552 2.77 -3.74 10.79
N ILE A 553 3.52 -4.17 9.78
CA ILE A 553 3.14 -4.12 8.37
C ILE A 553 3.68 -5.36 7.65
N GLU A 554 2.95 -5.81 6.65
CA GLU A 554 3.29 -6.96 5.80
C GLU A 554 3.39 -6.52 4.33
N ASN A 555 4.14 -7.23 3.49
CA ASN A 555 4.16 -7.03 2.04
C ASN A 555 3.71 -8.31 1.32
N ASN A 556 2.52 -8.27 0.73
CA ASN A 556 1.74 -9.47 0.41
C ASN A 556 1.82 -9.91 -1.07
N ASP A 557 2.68 -9.27 -1.86
CA ASP A 557 2.68 -9.40 -3.34
C ASP A 557 3.99 -9.89 -3.97
N LEU A 558 5.00 -10.32 -3.19
CA LEU A 558 6.28 -10.77 -3.75
C LEU A 558 6.21 -12.18 -4.38
N ILE A 559 6.84 -12.37 -5.53
CA ILE A 559 7.00 -13.66 -6.22
C ILE A 559 8.48 -13.91 -6.48
N ILE A 560 9.01 -15.08 -6.10
CA ILE A 560 10.37 -15.50 -6.51
C ILE A 560 10.31 -16.28 -7.83
N GLN A 561 11.12 -15.88 -8.82
CA GLN A 561 11.17 -16.49 -10.14
C GLN A 561 12.43 -17.36 -10.33
N SER A 562 12.24 -18.67 -10.22
CA SER A 562 13.30 -19.68 -10.29
C SER A 562 13.63 -20.13 -11.72
N ASP A 563 14.90 -20.47 -11.96
CA ASP A 563 15.33 -21.13 -13.20
C ASP A 563 14.72 -22.54 -13.27
N ALA A 564 14.27 -22.89 -14.46
CA ALA A 564 13.69 -24.18 -14.78
C ALA A 564 14.77 -25.24 -15.05
N ALA A 565 14.38 -26.50 -14.94
CA ALA A 565 15.16 -27.60 -15.49
C ALA A 565 15.13 -27.57 -17.04
N PRO A 566 16.19 -28.03 -17.72
CA PRO A 566 16.29 -27.97 -19.18
C PRO A 566 15.26 -28.86 -19.90
N VAL A 567 14.71 -28.35 -21.00
CA VAL A 567 13.93 -29.15 -21.95
C VAL A 567 14.87 -29.70 -23.02
N THR A 568 15.05 -31.02 -23.05
CA THR A 568 15.88 -31.71 -24.05
C THR A 568 15.04 -32.13 -25.25
N VAL A 569 15.33 -31.58 -26.43
CA VAL A 569 14.67 -31.92 -27.70
C VAL A 569 15.51 -32.93 -28.48
N LYS A 570 14.95 -34.10 -28.79
CA LYS A 570 15.60 -35.20 -29.51
C LYS A 570 14.94 -35.48 -30.86
N TYR A 571 15.71 -36.03 -31.79
CA TYR A 571 15.30 -36.31 -33.15
C TYR A 571 15.68 -37.75 -33.50
N GLN A 572 14.72 -38.68 -33.48
CA GLN A 572 14.98 -40.12 -33.45
C GLN A 572 14.23 -40.91 -34.53
N ASP A 573 14.76 -42.08 -34.90
CA ASP A 573 13.99 -43.07 -35.66
C ASP A 573 13.01 -43.85 -34.77
N SER A 574 12.17 -44.69 -35.37
CA SER A 574 11.22 -45.55 -34.65
C SER A 574 11.86 -46.70 -33.84
N LYS A 575 13.18 -46.65 -33.60
CA LYS A 575 13.96 -47.58 -32.77
C LYS A 575 14.76 -46.86 -31.68
N GLY A 576 14.63 -45.53 -31.57
CA GLY A 576 15.36 -44.70 -30.60
C GLY A 576 16.78 -44.30 -31.02
N ASN A 577 17.18 -44.50 -32.28
CA ASN A 577 18.48 -44.02 -32.76
C ASN A 577 18.41 -42.51 -33.04
N ASP A 578 19.34 -41.73 -32.47
CA ASP A 578 19.44 -40.29 -32.75
C ASP A 578 19.87 -40.02 -34.21
N LEU A 579 19.16 -39.12 -34.87
CA LEU A 579 19.33 -38.75 -36.29
C LEU A 579 19.97 -37.36 -36.47
N ALA A 580 19.94 -36.54 -35.42
CA ALA A 580 20.56 -35.23 -35.35
C ALA A 580 20.92 -34.91 -33.89
N PRO A 581 21.88 -33.99 -33.62
CA PRO A 581 22.17 -33.53 -32.27
C PRO A 581 20.92 -33.01 -31.56
N SER A 582 20.81 -33.34 -30.28
CA SER A 582 19.77 -32.83 -29.39
C SER A 582 19.92 -31.33 -29.16
N GLU A 583 18.83 -30.66 -28.82
CA GLU A 583 18.82 -29.24 -28.43
C GLU A 583 18.37 -29.10 -26.97
N ILE A 584 18.85 -28.06 -26.30
CA ILE A 584 18.50 -27.73 -24.92
C ILE A 584 17.78 -26.38 -24.94
N LEU A 585 16.57 -26.33 -24.40
CA LEU A 585 15.86 -25.10 -24.11
C LEU A 585 15.95 -24.83 -22.61
N ASN A 586 16.26 -23.59 -22.23
CA ASN A 586 16.31 -23.11 -20.85
C ASN A 586 15.29 -21.97 -20.68
N GLY A 587 14.81 -21.77 -19.46
CA GLY A 587 13.84 -20.71 -19.12
C GLY A 587 13.59 -20.64 -17.62
N LYS A 588 12.52 -19.94 -17.23
CA LYS A 588 12.04 -19.86 -15.85
C LYS A 588 10.83 -20.79 -15.66
N VAL A 589 10.62 -21.29 -14.45
CA VAL A 589 9.50 -22.19 -14.13
C VAL A 589 8.17 -21.53 -14.50
N GLY A 590 7.23 -22.29 -15.08
CA GLY A 590 5.91 -21.81 -15.47
C GLY A 590 5.86 -20.95 -16.74
N LEU A 591 7.01 -20.51 -17.31
CA LEU A 591 7.02 -19.82 -18.60
C LEU A 591 6.88 -20.82 -19.77
N PRO A 592 6.32 -20.41 -20.93
CA PRO A 592 6.13 -21.30 -22.06
C PRO A 592 7.42 -21.60 -22.83
N TYR A 593 7.55 -22.83 -23.32
CA TYR A 593 8.55 -23.23 -24.33
C TYR A 593 7.87 -23.70 -25.63
N ASN A 594 8.64 -23.64 -26.73
CA ASN A 594 8.21 -24.12 -28.04
C ASN A 594 9.42 -24.68 -28.81
N SER A 595 9.34 -25.95 -29.19
CA SER A 595 10.34 -26.68 -29.98
C SER A 595 9.86 -26.92 -31.41
N LYS A 596 10.80 -27.24 -32.32
CA LYS A 596 10.48 -27.45 -33.75
C LYS A 596 11.15 -28.70 -34.32
N PRO A 597 10.50 -29.41 -35.26
CA PRO A 597 11.13 -30.50 -36.00
C PRO A 597 12.22 -29.97 -36.93
N LYS A 598 13.32 -30.72 -37.05
CA LYS A 598 14.37 -30.47 -38.05
C LYS A 598 13.99 -31.06 -39.40
N ASP A 599 14.42 -30.43 -40.48
CA ASP A 599 14.57 -31.12 -41.76
C ASP A 599 15.82 -32.00 -41.70
N ILE A 600 15.66 -33.31 -41.96
CA ILE A 600 16.73 -34.30 -41.83
C ILE A 600 16.79 -35.09 -43.13
N LYS A 601 17.91 -34.95 -43.86
CA LYS A 601 18.12 -35.57 -45.17
C LYS A 601 17.83 -37.08 -45.14
N ASN A 602 17.00 -37.54 -46.08
CA ASN A 602 16.52 -38.92 -46.23
C ASN A 602 15.52 -39.41 -45.15
N TRP A 603 14.97 -38.51 -44.33
CA TRP A 603 13.95 -38.82 -43.33
C TRP A 603 12.73 -37.90 -43.46
N LYS A 604 11.63 -38.27 -42.82
CA LYS A 604 10.42 -37.44 -42.67
C LYS A 604 9.93 -37.55 -41.23
N LEU A 605 9.49 -36.44 -40.66
CA LEU A 605 8.72 -36.47 -39.42
C LEU A 605 7.48 -37.36 -39.58
N LYS A 606 7.29 -38.30 -38.65
CA LYS A 606 6.11 -39.18 -38.57
C LYS A 606 4.91 -38.38 -38.04
N GLU A 607 5.08 -37.80 -36.86
CA GLU A 607 4.10 -36.99 -36.13
C GLU A 607 4.81 -35.99 -35.21
N THR A 608 4.15 -34.88 -34.89
CA THR A 608 4.64 -33.91 -33.89
C THR A 608 4.26 -34.44 -32.49
N PRO A 609 5.19 -34.51 -31.51
CA PRO A 609 4.87 -34.92 -30.15
C PRO A 609 3.95 -33.88 -29.47
N SER A 610 3.05 -34.33 -28.59
CA SER A 610 2.09 -33.46 -27.90
C SER A 610 2.75 -32.41 -27.00
N ASN A 611 3.94 -32.71 -26.45
CA ASN A 611 4.76 -31.79 -25.68
C ASN A 611 5.75 -30.98 -26.54
N ALA A 612 5.54 -30.83 -27.86
CA ALA A 612 6.36 -29.94 -28.69
C ALA A 612 6.36 -28.48 -28.18
N SER A 613 5.28 -28.07 -27.52
CA SER A 613 5.16 -26.84 -26.72
C SER A 613 4.55 -27.18 -25.37
N GLY A 614 4.91 -26.43 -24.33
CA GLY A 614 4.41 -26.62 -22.97
C GLY A 614 4.91 -25.51 -22.05
N LEU A 615 4.81 -25.72 -20.74
CA LEU A 615 5.46 -24.87 -19.74
C LEU A 615 6.72 -25.53 -19.21
N PHE A 616 7.76 -24.73 -18.97
CA PHE A 616 8.97 -25.13 -18.25
C PHE A 616 8.62 -25.54 -16.81
N SER A 617 9.23 -26.63 -16.31
CA SER A 617 9.06 -27.08 -14.92
C SER A 617 10.39 -27.13 -14.15
N ASN A 618 10.30 -27.53 -12.89
CA ASN A 618 11.45 -27.85 -12.02
C ASN A 618 12.04 -29.25 -12.29
N GLU A 619 11.47 -30.04 -13.21
CA GLU A 619 11.90 -31.39 -13.61
C GLU A 619 12.43 -31.40 -15.06
N GLU A 620 13.42 -32.23 -15.38
CA GLU A 620 13.94 -32.33 -16.75
C GLU A 620 12.89 -32.88 -17.72
N GLN A 621 12.53 -32.10 -18.74
CA GLN A 621 11.53 -32.46 -19.73
C GLN A 621 12.21 -32.98 -21.01
N THR A 622 11.66 -34.01 -21.65
CA THR A 622 12.17 -34.52 -22.94
C THR A 622 11.09 -34.48 -24.03
N VAL A 623 11.40 -33.85 -25.16
CA VAL A 623 10.56 -33.82 -26.37
C VAL A 623 11.21 -34.69 -27.43
N ILE A 624 10.50 -35.67 -27.99
CA ILE A 624 11.06 -36.58 -29.02
C ILE A 624 10.28 -36.46 -30.33
N TYR A 625 10.94 -35.93 -31.35
CA TYR A 625 10.43 -35.96 -32.73
C TYR A 625 10.81 -37.31 -33.37
N ILE A 626 9.80 -38.12 -33.71
CA ILE A 626 9.99 -39.44 -34.34
C ILE A 626 9.93 -39.33 -35.86
N TYR A 627 10.90 -39.93 -36.54
CA TYR A 627 11.04 -39.90 -38.00
C TYR A 627 10.92 -41.29 -38.63
N THR A 628 10.37 -41.33 -39.85
CA THR A 628 10.41 -42.48 -40.77
C THR A 628 11.39 -42.23 -41.90
N SER A 629 12.02 -43.27 -42.43
CA SER A 629 12.89 -43.14 -43.61
C SER A 629 12.10 -42.63 -44.83
N ALA A 630 12.75 -41.88 -45.71
CA ALA A 630 12.17 -41.29 -46.90
C ALA A 630 13.01 -41.59 -48.15
N ILE A 631 13.28 -42.87 -48.39
CA ILE A 631 14.26 -43.37 -49.37
C ILE A 631 13.62 -44.28 -50.43
N LEU A 632 14.32 -44.45 -51.55
CA LEU A 632 14.10 -45.57 -52.47
C LEU A 632 15.25 -46.56 -52.26
N ARG A 633 14.91 -47.79 -51.87
CA ARG A 633 15.85 -48.87 -51.63
C ARG A 633 15.50 -50.06 -52.50
N PHE A 634 16.50 -50.58 -53.20
CA PHE A 634 16.42 -51.86 -53.89
C PHE A 634 17.02 -52.91 -52.94
N TYR A 635 16.24 -53.96 -52.65
CA TYR A 635 16.62 -55.05 -51.74
C TYR A 635 17.13 -56.27 -52.50
N ASP A 636 16.47 -56.58 -53.62
CA ASP A 636 16.82 -57.67 -54.52
C ASP A 636 16.60 -57.20 -55.96
N VAL A 637 17.64 -57.35 -56.77
CA VAL A 637 17.66 -56.96 -58.19
C VAL A 637 18.44 -58.06 -58.93
N PRO A 638 17.76 -59.06 -59.51
CA PRO A 638 18.43 -60.08 -60.30
C PRO A 638 19.22 -59.44 -61.46
N SER A 639 20.48 -59.84 -61.63
CA SER A 639 21.41 -59.24 -62.60
C SER A 639 21.04 -59.51 -64.06
N GLU A 640 20.30 -60.59 -64.31
CA GLU A 640 19.94 -61.09 -65.64
C GLU A 640 18.43 -61.34 -65.71
N LEU A 641 17.83 -61.07 -66.88
CA LEU A 641 16.41 -61.29 -67.17
C LEU A 641 16.29 -62.11 -68.46
N SER A 642 16.19 -63.42 -68.31
CA SER A 642 16.15 -64.37 -69.43
C SER A 642 14.72 -64.61 -69.93
N PHE A 643 14.60 -64.84 -71.24
CA PHE A 643 13.36 -65.14 -71.95
C PHE A 643 13.47 -66.50 -72.65
N ASN A 644 12.34 -67.14 -72.93
CA ASN A 644 12.33 -68.40 -73.67
C ASN A 644 12.85 -68.21 -75.10
N GLU A 645 13.60 -69.19 -75.62
CA GLU A 645 14.16 -69.11 -76.97
C GLU A 645 13.05 -69.09 -78.05
N THR A 646 13.06 -68.06 -78.89
CA THR A 646 12.15 -67.91 -80.04
C THR A 646 12.91 -67.33 -81.23
N LYS A 647 12.50 -67.68 -82.46
CA LYS A 647 13.05 -67.04 -83.67
C LYS A 647 12.60 -65.57 -83.73
N ILE A 648 13.48 -64.67 -84.16
CA ILE A 648 13.14 -63.27 -84.38
C ILE A 648 12.09 -63.17 -85.49
N SER A 649 11.01 -62.47 -85.20
CA SER A 649 9.85 -62.31 -86.08
C SER A 649 9.71 -60.87 -86.58
N SER A 650 9.17 -60.71 -87.78
CA SER A 650 8.78 -59.39 -88.33
C SER A 650 7.40 -58.92 -87.81
N LYS A 651 6.76 -59.70 -86.95
CA LYS A 651 5.51 -59.37 -86.26
C LYS A 651 5.78 -59.16 -84.77
N THR A 652 4.92 -58.38 -84.11
CA THR A 652 4.94 -58.25 -82.64
C THR A 652 4.60 -59.57 -81.99
N GLU A 653 5.53 -60.15 -81.25
CA GLU A 653 5.37 -61.40 -80.51
C GLU A 653 5.67 -61.18 -79.03
N THR A 654 4.98 -61.93 -78.16
CA THR A 654 5.13 -61.83 -76.69
C THR A 654 5.89 -63.05 -76.18
N ILE A 655 7.19 -62.86 -75.95
CA ILE A 655 8.06 -63.92 -75.41
C ILE A 655 7.89 -63.97 -73.89
N SER A 656 7.63 -65.16 -73.35
CA SER A 656 7.56 -65.36 -71.89
C SER A 656 8.97 -65.37 -71.27
N ARG A 657 9.07 -64.92 -70.02
CA ARG A 657 10.29 -65.05 -69.22
C ARG A 657 10.60 -66.52 -68.97
N GLN A 658 11.89 -66.85 -68.88
CA GLN A 658 12.35 -68.19 -68.55
C GLN A 658 12.18 -68.50 -67.06
N ASP A 659 12.45 -67.52 -66.18
CA ASP A 659 12.00 -67.55 -64.78
C ASP A 659 10.67 -66.78 -64.63
N PRO A 660 9.55 -67.45 -64.31
CA PRO A 660 8.28 -66.79 -64.05
C PRO A 660 8.25 -66.05 -62.71
N ASN A 661 9.19 -66.31 -61.79
CA ASN A 661 9.27 -65.67 -60.47
C ASN A 661 10.10 -64.36 -60.48
N TRP A 662 10.72 -64.03 -61.61
CA TRP A 662 11.62 -62.89 -61.75
C TRP A 662 10.95 -61.59 -61.32
N LYS A 663 11.55 -60.92 -60.33
CA LYS A 663 11.01 -59.71 -59.70
C LYS A 663 12.14 -58.84 -59.17
N ILE A 664 11.87 -57.55 -59.05
CA ILE A 664 12.71 -56.62 -58.30
C ILE A 664 12.01 -56.34 -56.96
N ILE A 665 12.71 -56.51 -55.84
CA ILE A 665 12.16 -56.16 -54.52
C ILE A 665 12.61 -54.74 -54.18
N VAL A 666 11.64 -53.84 -54.03
CA VAL A 666 11.86 -52.41 -53.74
C VAL A 666 11.05 -51.94 -52.53
N GLU A 667 11.65 -51.03 -51.77
CA GLU A 667 10.98 -50.17 -50.80
C GLU A 667 11.06 -48.73 -51.30
N ASP A 668 9.91 -48.05 -51.43
CA ASP A 668 9.86 -46.65 -51.81
C ASP A 668 9.06 -45.86 -50.77
N THR A 669 9.76 -45.38 -49.74
CA THR A 669 9.23 -44.51 -48.68
C THR A 669 9.39 -43.02 -49.02
N ARG A 670 9.88 -42.66 -50.21
CA ARG A 670 10.04 -41.25 -50.63
C ARG A 670 8.72 -40.51 -50.64
N LEU A 671 8.76 -39.28 -50.15
CA LEU A 671 7.61 -38.36 -50.07
C LEU A 671 7.16 -37.88 -51.44
N SER A 672 8.12 -37.58 -52.31
CA SER A 672 7.90 -37.27 -53.73
C SER A 672 8.33 -38.48 -54.55
N LYS A 673 7.37 -39.33 -54.90
CA LYS A 673 7.60 -40.53 -55.72
C LYS A 673 7.85 -40.15 -57.18
N ARG A 674 9.07 -39.70 -57.46
CA ARG A 674 9.57 -39.49 -58.83
C ARG A 674 9.79 -40.84 -59.51
N ASN A 675 9.36 -40.97 -60.77
CA ASN A 675 9.61 -42.15 -61.60
C ASN A 675 11.09 -42.53 -61.59
N TRP A 676 11.38 -43.78 -61.25
CA TRP A 676 12.69 -44.40 -61.48
C TRP A 676 12.67 -45.12 -62.84
N ARG A 677 13.84 -45.26 -63.46
CA ARG A 677 14.04 -46.03 -64.70
C ARG A 677 15.04 -47.14 -64.41
N VAL A 678 14.69 -48.37 -64.79
CA VAL A 678 15.67 -49.44 -64.98
C VAL A 678 16.13 -49.41 -66.44
N THR A 679 17.44 -49.54 -66.64
CA THR A 679 18.07 -49.75 -67.95
C THR A 679 18.67 -51.13 -67.97
N ALA A 680 18.23 -51.98 -68.90
CA ALA A 680 18.86 -53.27 -69.19
C ALA A 680 19.79 -53.13 -70.41
N GLN A 681 20.82 -53.96 -70.45
CA GLN A 681 21.64 -54.20 -71.64
C GLN A 681 21.44 -55.65 -72.10
N LEU A 682 21.64 -55.91 -73.39
CA LEU A 682 21.64 -57.27 -73.91
C LEU A 682 22.91 -57.99 -73.42
N VAL A 683 22.75 -59.13 -72.73
CA VAL A 683 23.86 -59.93 -72.18
C VAL A 683 24.37 -60.91 -73.24
N ASP A 684 23.51 -61.83 -73.68
CA ASP A 684 23.74 -62.68 -74.84
C ASP A 684 23.29 -62.01 -76.13
N GLN A 685 24.16 -61.96 -77.14
CA GLN A 685 23.77 -61.52 -78.48
C GLN A 685 22.67 -62.43 -79.06
N PHE A 686 21.82 -61.85 -79.91
CA PHE A 686 20.96 -62.63 -80.79
C PHE A 686 21.80 -63.57 -81.67
N LYS A 687 21.23 -64.68 -82.13
CA LYS A 687 21.95 -65.67 -82.93
C LYS A 687 21.24 -65.92 -84.26
N ASP A 688 22.03 -66.08 -85.31
CA ASP A 688 21.57 -66.44 -86.64
C ASP A 688 21.14 -67.93 -86.71
N SER A 689 20.70 -68.38 -87.90
CA SER A 689 20.32 -69.78 -88.13
C SER A 689 21.46 -70.80 -88.04
N SER A 690 22.72 -70.37 -87.94
CA SER A 690 23.90 -71.21 -87.68
C SER A 690 24.44 -71.11 -86.24
N GLY A 691 23.79 -70.30 -85.39
CA GLY A 691 24.18 -70.10 -83.99
C GLY A 691 25.25 -69.03 -83.77
N GLN A 692 25.62 -68.25 -84.79
CA GLN A 692 26.58 -67.15 -84.68
C GLN A 692 25.91 -65.85 -84.21
N PRO A 693 26.59 -65.00 -83.42
CA PRO A 693 26.15 -63.64 -83.08
C PRO A 693 25.92 -62.70 -84.28
#